data_AF-A0A820L439-F1
#
_entry.id   AF-A0A820L439-F1
#
_cell.length_a   1.000
_cell.length_b   1.000
_cell.length_c   1.000
_cell.angle_alpha   90.00
_cell.angle_beta   90.00
_cell.angle_gamma   90.00
#
_symmetry.space_group_name_H-M   'P 1'
#
loop_
_entity.id
_entity.type
_entity.pdbx_description
1 polymer ?
#
loop_
_entity_poly.entity_id
_entity_poly.type
_entity_poly.pdbx_seq_one_letter_code
_entity_poly.pdbx_strand_id
1 'polypeptide(L)'
;MTSRLYADDLATANIMPAIDGYLDAPQVSLEEAVEPVVDIIPNIIFHAQYAKRQCSHPLDALTPDESGCIYLYTMENVGLYKKLNEAIQDKRRHALKRWFRYLKLFRVSLNKLPSSQESVWRGINQDITQDKSEQLEIGKTLTLWRVTSCTLNIKVAQSFMQEKGHNTLLMINCKNGKCIHNHSSYPSEKELILLPGTRLKVVGGPFQLPGIHIIHLKEMARYEELIKLPPITGRKIKSQKLTNNTLYDHQSTFPVKPKTPKLTSLHENATLSTNSTPRINSSSFKGIKSDSVALNVSIDSKSTTKFSNGDIYEGQTMNGKKQGEGTYKWANGGEYTGEWNEDNFHGQGSRIWASGDTYIGRWADGKKQGHGTYTWQNGSHYEGDWKDDKRMGRGVWKSKDGYQYNGEFLDGERHGKGTYTWSDGSTYTGHWKNGNMEGKGTRRYSNGNVYNGYWVNDKKHGNGTLTWISGDKYEGQYQNDMKHGHGSYTWPNGNKYSGDWKEDQRTGQGTFVWVDGERYEGSWVKGKRHGKGKFVFASGGHYVGDWNDDKRTGKGVWKSNSGDEYEGHFLDGDRHGKGTYTWSDGSTYTGYWKNGNMEGKGTRIYSNGDVYNGYWVNDKKHGNGTLTWISGGKYEGQYQNDMKHGHGSYTWPNGDKYSGDWKKDQRTGQGTFVWVDGSIYIGDFIAGERTGNGVETWASGQKYEGQYRNSQFHGSGTLTRADGTTRMGEWNNGQPC
;
A
#
# COMPACT_ATOMS: atom_id res chain seq x y z
N MET A 1 -3.80 6.43 0.13
CA MET A 1 -3.64 5.98 -1.27
C MET A 1 -2.17 6.13 -1.62
N THR A 2 -1.46 5.05 -1.94
CA THR A 2 -0.11 5.05 -2.59
C THR A 2 0.33 3.62 -2.94
N SER A 3 -0.58 2.78 -3.42
CA SER A 3 -0.26 1.46 -3.99
C SER A 3 0.10 1.57 -5.48
N ARG A 4 1.04 2.46 -5.82
CA ARG A 4 1.66 2.52 -7.15
C ARG A 4 2.80 1.51 -7.20
N LEU A 5 3.00 0.87 -8.36
CA LEU A 5 3.90 -0.29 -8.48
C LEU A 5 5.34 0.07 -8.04
N TYR A 6 5.88 -0.72 -7.12
CA TYR A 6 7.18 -0.43 -6.48
C TYR A 6 8.36 -0.78 -7.38
N ALA A 7 9.20 0.23 -7.63
CA ALA A 7 10.58 0.21 -8.14
C ALA A 7 10.90 -0.80 -9.27
N ASP A 8 11.12 -0.29 -10.49
CA ASP A 8 11.64 -1.08 -11.61
C ASP A 8 13.17 -1.03 -11.68
N ASP A 9 13.82 -2.07 -11.16
CA ASP A 9 15.23 -2.36 -11.42
C ASP A 9 15.40 -2.87 -12.87
N LEU A 10 15.67 -1.92 -13.77
CA LEU A 10 16.08 -2.14 -15.17
C LEU A 10 17.59 -2.36 -15.31
N ALA A 11 18.31 -2.51 -14.20
CA ALA A 11 19.70 -2.07 -14.04
C ALA A 11 20.72 -3.20 -13.91
N THR A 12 20.34 -4.45 -14.21
CA THR A 12 21.29 -5.57 -14.29
C THR A 12 22.08 -5.56 -15.61
N ALA A 13 23.16 -4.76 -15.66
CA ALA A 13 24.20 -4.88 -16.68
C ALA A 13 24.90 -6.25 -16.64
N ASN A 14 24.93 -6.90 -15.48
CA ASN A 14 25.22 -8.32 -15.40
C ASN A 14 24.17 -9.10 -16.19
N ILE A 15 24.61 -9.83 -17.20
CA ILE A 15 23.80 -10.79 -17.95
C ILE A 15 23.32 -11.87 -16.97
N MET A 16 22.15 -11.68 -16.36
CA MET A 16 21.44 -12.80 -15.75
C MET A 16 21.19 -13.84 -16.84
N PRO A 17 21.34 -15.14 -16.56
CA PRO A 17 21.10 -16.18 -17.57
C PRO A 17 19.65 -16.13 -18.08
N ALA A 18 19.34 -16.87 -19.15
CA ALA A 18 17.95 -17.13 -19.51
C ALA A 18 17.19 -17.74 -18.31
N ILE A 19 15.89 -17.49 -18.20
CA ILE A 19 15.05 -18.20 -17.23
C ILE A 19 14.76 -19.57 -17.86
N ASP A 20 15.51 -20.58 -17.45
CA ASP A 20 15.46 -21.96 -17.91
C ASP A 20 14.73 -22.87 -16.89
N GLY A 21 14.57 -24.16 -17.22
CA GLY A 21 13.96 -25.18 -16.35
C GLY A 21 12.44 -25.08 -16.14
N TYR A 22 11.85 -23.88 -16.18
CA TYR A 22 10.40 -23.72 -15.99
C TYR A 22 9.57 -24.28 -17.15
N LEU A 23 10.14 -24.38 -18.35
CA LEU A 23 9.48 -25.02 -19.50
C LEU A 23 9.38 -26.54 -19.35
N ASP A 24 10.23 -27.14 -18.52
CA ASP A 24 10.26 -28.58 -18.23
C ASP A 24 9.32 -28.95 -17.06
N ALA A 25 8.72 -27.95 -16.40
CA ALA A 25 7.70 -28.17 -15.38
C ALA A 25 6.40 -28.74 -16.01
N PRO A 26 5.70 -29.63 -15.30
CA PRO A 26 4.43 -30.18 -15.78
C PRO A 26 3.39 -29.06 -15.91
N GLN A 27 2.54 -29.18 -16.93
CA GLN A 27 1.33 -28.38 -17.03
C GLN A 27 0.29 -28.98 -16.07
N VAL A 28 -0.24 -28.13 -15.18
CA VAL A 28 -1.09 -28.50 -14.04
C VAL A 28 -2.23 -27.48 -13.90
N SER A 29 -3.19 -27.73 -13.00
CA SER A 29 -4.21 -26.74 -12.65
C SER A 29 -3.62 -25.48 -12.01
N LEU A 30 -4.38 -24.39 -11.99
CA LEU A 30 -3.97 -23.13 -11.35
C LEU A 30 -3.72 -23.30 -9.84
N GLU A 31 -4.51 -24.14 -9.17
CA GLU A 31 -4.35 -24.47 -7.76
C GLU A 31 -3.04 -25.22 -7.49
N GLU A 32 -2.73 -26.26 -8.27
CA GLU A 32 -1.44 -26.97 -8.22
C GLU A 32 -0.27 -26.09 -8.66
N ALA A 33 -0.51 -25.10 -9.51
CA ALA A 33 0.51 -24.16 -9.96
C ALA A 33 0.97 -23.20 -8.86
N VAL A 34 0.08 -22.85 -7.92
CA VAL A 34 0.37 -21.96 -6.78
C VAL A 34 0.65 -22.71 -5.46
N GLU A 35 0.33 -24.00 -5.36
CA GLU A 35 0.66 -24.86 -4.21
C GLU A 35 2.10 -24.64 -3.68
N PRO A 36 3.16 -24.59 -4.50
CA PRO A 36 4.53 -24.51 -4.00
C PRO A 36 4.93 -23.15 -3.38
N VAL A 37 4.00 -22.18 -3.31
CA VAL A 37 4.25 -20.81 -2.79
C VAL A 37 3.20 -20.35 -1.75
N VAL A 38 2.41 -21.27 -1.17
CA VAL A 38 1.37 -20.98 -0.16
C VAL A 38 1.92 -20.37 1.14
N ASP A 39 3.17 -20.68 1.49
CA ASP A 39 3.93 -20.05 2.59
C ASP A 39 4.46 -18.65 2.24
N ILE A 40 4.66 -18.36 0.95
CA ILE A 40 5.09 -17.04 0.46
C ILE A 40 3.89 -16.10 0.33
N ILE A 41 2.71 -16.64 -0.02
CA ILE A 41 1.43 -15.94 -0.11
C ILE A 41 0.34 -16.78 0.57
N PRO A 42 -0.02 -16.47 1.82
CA PRO A 42 -1.16 -17.07 2.49
C PRO A 42 -2.43 -16.96 1.65
N ASN A 43 -3.30 -17.97 1.74
CA ASN A 43 -4.58 -18.05 1.01
C ASN A 43 -4.49 -18.03 -0.53
N ILE A 44 -3.30 -18.17 -1.14
CA ILE A 44 -3.15 -18.12 -2.62
C ILE A 44 -4.00 -19.16 -3.37
N ILE A 45 -4.25 -20.34 -2.79
CA ILE A 45 -5.15 -21.36 -3.37
C ILE A 45 -6.60 -20.85 -3.44
N PHE A 46 -7.09 -20.14 -2.42
CA PHE A 46 -8.42 -19.53 -2.44
C PHE A 46 -8.51 -18.43 -3.51
N HIS A 47 -7.46 -17.62 -3.66
CA HIS A 47 -7.40 -16.59 -4.70
C HIS A 47 -7.30 -17.19 -6.11
N ALA A 48 -6.56 -18.28 -6.30
CA ALA A 48 -6.53 -19.08 -7.53
C ALA A 48 -7.93 -19.59 -7.90
N GLN A 49 -8.63 -20.25 -6.98
CA GLN A 49 -10.00 -20.70 -7.18
C GLN A 49 -10.97 -19.54 -7.46
N TYR A 50 -10.79 -18.39 -6.81
CA TYR A 50 -11.58 -17.19 -7.09
C TYR A 50 -11.36 -16.67 -8.52
N ALA A 51 -10.10 -16.49 -8.92
CA ALA A 51 -9.73 -16.03 -10.26
C ALA A 51 -10.25 -16.97 -11.36
N LYS A 52 -10.12 -18.28 -11.15
CA LYS A 52 -10.66 -19.34 -12.02
C LYS A 52 -12.20 -19.30 -12.13
N ARG A 53 -12.92 -18.92 -11.07
CA ARG A 53 -14.38 -18.68 -11.11
C ARG A 53 -14.75 -17.42 -11.90
N GLN A 54 -14.02 -16.31 -11.72
CA GLN A 54 -14.20 -15.09 -12.53
C GLN A 54 -13.94 -15.39 -14.03
N CYS A 55 -13.01 -16.30 -14.31
CA CYS A 55 -12.64 -16.74 -15.65
C CYS A 55 -13.33 -18.04 -16.12
N SER A 56 -14.52 -18.36 -15.60
CA SER A 56 -15.24 -19.60 -15.94
C SER A 56 -15.63 -19.72 -17.42
N HIS A 57 -15.83 -18.60 -18.11
CA HIS A 57 -16.20 -18.52 -19.52
C HIS A 57 -15.29 -17.49 -20.24
N PRO A 58 -14.04 -17.84 -20.59
CA PRO A 58 -13.10 -16.91 -21.21
C PRO A 58 -13.52 -16.55 -22.64
N LEU A 59 -13.28 -15.30 -23.03
CA LEU A 59 -13.61 -14.76 -24.37
C LEU A 59 -12.62 -15.15 -25.48
N ASP A 60 -11.56 -15.86 -25.10
CA ASP A 60 -10.43 -16.29 -25.94
C ASP A 60 -10.19 -17.80 -25.72
N ALA A 61 -9.37 -18.44 -26.57
CA ALA A 61 -9.12 -19.91 -26.58
C ALA A 61 -8.25 -20.45 -25.40
N LEU A 62 -8.45 -19.87 -24.21
CA LEU A 62 -7.84 -20.24 -22.94
C LEU A 62 -8.77 -21.20 -22.17
N THR A 63 -8.21 -22.02 -21.28
CA THR A 63 -8.99 -22.70 -20.24
C THR A 63 -9.29 -21.75 -19.06
N PRO A 64 -10.23 -22.08 -18.16
CA PRO A 64 -10.45 -21.32 -16.93
C PRO A 64 -9.20 -21.21 -16.03
N ASP A 65 -8.33 -22.23 -16.03
CA ASP A 65 -7.04 -22.21 -15.33
C ASP A 65 -6.06 -21.22 -15.99
N GLU A 66 -5.97 -21.22 -17.32
CA GLU A 66 -5.08 -20.35 -18.08
C GLU A 66 -5.52 -18.88 -18.02
N SER A 67 -6.82 -18.60 -18.18
CA SER A 67 -7.38 -17.26 -17.98
C SER A 67 -7.31 -16.84 -16.51
N GLY A 68 -7.63 -17.75 -15.58
CA GLY A 68 -7.55 -17.49 -14.14
C GLY A 68 -6.13 -17.19 -13.66
N CYS A 69 -5.09 -17.76 -14.29
CA CYS A 69 -3.70 -17.45 -13.92
C CYS A 69 -3.34 -16.00 -14.27
N ILE A 70 -3.85 -15.47 -15.39
CA ILE A 70 -3.64 -14.08 -15.80
C ILE A 70 -4.40 -13.14 -14.87
N TYR A 71 -5.66 -13.47 -14.54
CA TYR A 71 -6.46 -12.69 -13.60
C TYR A 71 -5.79 -12.63 -12.22
N LEU A 72 -5.35 -13.77 -11.69
CA LEU A 72 -4.62 -13.87 -10.41
C LEU A 72 -3.33 -13.06 -10.38
N TYR A 73 -2.61 -12.96 -11.51
CA TYR A 73 -1.42 -12.13 -11.63
C TYR A 73 -1.73 -10.64 -11.44
N THR A 74 -2.87 -10.18 -11.93
CA THR A 74 -3.31 -8.78 -11.84
C THR A 74 -3.93 -8.39 -10.50
N MET A 75 -4.30 -9.34 -9.63
CA MET A 75 -4.94 -9.05 -8.34
C MET A 75 -3.99 -8.34 -7.34
N GLU A 76 -4.10 -7.01 -7.24
CA GLU A 76 -3.30 -6.14 -6.36
C GLU A 76 -3.27 -6.61 -4.90
N ASN A 77 -4.42 -7.03 -4.36
CA ASN A 77 -4.56 -7.45 -2.95
C ASN A 77 -3.91 -8.81 -2.63
N VAL A 78 -3.58 -9.62 -3.65
CA VAL A 78 -2.94 -10.94 -3.47
C VAL A 78 -1.41 -10.82 -3.40
N GLY A 79 -0.83 -9.76 -3.98
CA GLY A 79 0.61 -9.54 -3.98
C GLY A 79 1.42 -10.52 -4.84
N LEU A 80 0.77 -11.40 -5.63
CA LEU A 80 1.46 -12.38 -6.49
C LEU A 80 2.38 -11.70 -7.51
N TYR A 81 1.93 -10.62 -8.15
CA TYR A 81 2.76 -9.75 -8.99
C TYR A 81 4.12 -9.46 -8.33
N LYS A 82 4.10 -9.04 -7.06
CA LYS A 82 5.27 -8.60 -6.33
C LYS A 82 6.18 -9.77 -5.98
N LYS A 83 5.64 -10.85 -5.42
CA LYS A 83 6.43 -12.02 -4.99
C LYS A 83 7.02 -12.83 -6.15
N LEU A 84 6.30 -12.93 -7.27
CA LEU A 84 6.84 -13.51 -8.49
C LEU A 84 8.00 -12.67 -9.05
N ASN A 85 7.83 -11.35 -9.15
CA ASN A 85 8.90 -10.48 -9.66
C ASN A 85 10.11 -10.39 -8.70
N GLU A 86 9.90 -10.41 -7.38
CA GLU A 86 10.99 -10.57 -6.39
C GLU A 86 11.81 -11.86 -6.64
N ALA A 87 11.14 -12.99 -6.90
CA ALA A 87 11.82 -14.26 -7.17
C ALA A 87 12.51 -14.31 -8.55
N ILE A 88 11.98 -13.61 -9.56
CA ILE A 88 12.59 -13.45 -10.89
C ILE A 88 13.90 -12.67 -10.81
N GLN A 89 13.95 -11.66 -9.94
CA GLN A 89 15.09 -10.74 -9.75
C GLN A 89 16.19 -11.29 -8.81
N ASP A 90 15.97 -12.42 -8.12
CA ASP A 90 17.03 -13.10 -7.35
C ASP A 90 18.21 -13.47 -8.28
N LYS A 91 19.39 -12.89 -8.03
CA LYS A 91 20.62 -13.17 -8.79
C LYS A 91 21.03 -14.64 -8.80
N ARG A 92 20.56 -15.46 -7.84
CA ARG A 92 20.77 -16.91 -7.77
C ARG A 92 19.57 -17.74 -8.24
N ARG A 93 18.42 -17.09 -8.48
CA ARG A 93 17.11 -17.68 -8.85
C ARG A 93 16.71 -18.93 -8.05
N HIS A 94 17.16 -19.06 -6.81
CA HIS A 94 16.86 -20.24 -5.99
C HIS A 94 15.38 -20.26 -5.59
N ALA A 95 14.83 -19.08 -5.26
CA ALA A 95 13.40 -18.91 -4.99
C ALA A 95 12.54 -19.20 -6.24
N LEU A 96 13.06 -18.92 -7.45
CA LEU A 96 12.30 -19.00 -8.69
C LEU A 96 11.80 -20.42 -9.03
N LYS A 97 12.54 -21.46 -8.62
CA LYS A 97 12.15 -22.87 -8.83
C LYS A 97 10.75 -23.19 -8.31
N ARG A 98 10.33 -22.54 -7.21
CA ARG A 98 9.00 -22.70 -6.61
C ARG A 98 7.88 -22.19 -7.53
N TRP A 99 8.19 -21.18 -8.34
CA TRP A 99 7.27 -20.55 -9.28
C TRP A 99 7.22 -21.25 -10.65
N PHE A 100 8.00 -22.31 -10.89
CA PHE A 100 8.12 -22.91 -12.22
C PHE A 100 6.78 -23.43 -12.78
N ARG A 101 5.93 -24.08 -11.96
CA ARG A 101 4.58 -24.51 -12.39
C ARG A 101 3.71 -23.32 -12.80
N TYR A 102 3.68 -22.26 -11.99
CA TYR A 102 2.94 -21.03 -12.30
C TYR A 102 3.48 -20.32 -13.54
N LEU A 103 4.80 -20.19 -13.67
CA LEU A 103 5.45 -19.59 -14.85
C LEU A 103 5.19 -20.41 -16.12
N LYS A 104 5.13 -21.74 -16.04
CA LYS A 104 4.74 -22.62 -17.16
C LYS A 104 3.32 -22.30 -17.62
N LEU A 105 2.35 -22.33 -16.69
CA LEU A 105 0.95 -22.03 -16.98
C LEU A 105 0.77 -20.61 -17.54
N PHE A 106 1.34 -19.60 -16.89
CA PHE A 106 1.28 -18.20 -17.29
C PHE A 106 1.94 -17.95 -18.66
N ARG A 107 3.08 -18.60 -18.97
CA ARG A 107 3.76 -18.52 -20.27
C ARG A 107 2.93 -19.15 -21.39
N VAL A 108 2.28 -20.29 -21.15
CA VAL A 108 1.39 -20.96 -22.11
C VAL A 108 0.16 -20.09 -22.38
N SER A 109 -0.48 -19.59 -21.31
CA SER A 109 -1.65 -18.71 -21.38
C SER A 109 -1.36 -17.45 -22.20
N LEU A 110 -0.30 -16.71 -21.87
CA LEU A 110 0.11 -15.52 -22.62
C LEU A 110 0.52 -15.83 -24.07
N ASN A 111 1.01 -17.04 -24.39
CA ASN A 111 1.32 -17.41 -25.78
C ASN A 111 0.07 -17.60 -26.64
N LYS A 112 -1.05 -18.08 -26.08
CA LYS A 112 -2.32 -18.28 -26.79
C LYS A 112 -3.01 -16.96 -27.17
N LEU A 113 -2.82 -15.91 -26.37
CA LEU A 113 -3.39 -14.59 -26.63
C LEU A 113 -2.77 -13.93 -27.88
N PRO A 114 -3.51 -13.06 -28.60
CA PRO A 114 -2.97 -12.33 -29.75
C PRO A 114 -1.80 -11.43 -29.36
N SER A 115 -0.82 -11.29 -30.26
CA SER A 115 0.27 -10.31 -30.15
C SER A 115 -0.16 -8.96 -30.72
N SER A 116 -0.05 -7.90 -29.93
CA SER A 116 -0.10 -6.52 -30.42
C SER A 116 1.29 -5.99 -30.82
N GLN A 117 1.30 -5.08 -31.79
CA GLN A 117 2.47 -4.34 -32.27
C GLN A 117 2.35 -2.83 -32.01
N GLU A 118 1.46 -2.44 -31.09
CA GLU A 118 1.22 -1.04 -30.70
C GLU A 118 2.42 -0.43 -29.92
N SER A 119 2.51 0.91 -29.91
CA SER A 119 3.41 1.62 -28.99
C SER A 119 2.78 1.69 -27.60
N VAL A 120 3.42 1.08 -26.60
CA VAL A 120 2.95 1.02 -25.21
C VAL A 120 3.86 1.82 -24.27
N TRP A 121 3.31 2.21 -23.13
CA TRP A 121 3.95 3.06 -22.13
C TRP A 121 4.18 2.32 -20.81
N ARG A 122 5.36 2.53 -20.20
CA ARG A 122 5.69 2.09 -18.83
C ARG A 122 6.24 3.28 -18.03
N GLY A 123 5.50 3.71 -17.02
CA GLY A 123 5.96 4.71 -16.05
C GLY A 123 6.80 4.09 -14.93
N ILE A 124 7.83 4.81 -14.48
CA ILE A 124 8.83 4.33 -13.52
C ILE A 124 9.11 5.42 -12.48
N ASN A 125 8.95 5.06 -11.21
CA ASN A 125 9.03 5.93 -10.03
C ASN A 125 10.46 6.40 -9.65
N GLN A 126 11.39 6.44 -10.60
CA GLN A 126 12.78 6.87 -10.40
C GLN A 126 13.39 7.34 -11.72
N ASP A 127 14.42 8.18 -11.64
CA ASP A 127 15.23 8.59 -12.78
C ASP A 127 16.38 7.62 -13.02
N ILE A 128 16.21 6.70 -13.97
CA ILE A 128 17.28 5.74 -14.33
C ILE A 128 18.36 6.36 -15.23
N THR A 129 18.16 7.58 -15.75
CA THR A 129 19.10 8.18 -16.72
C THR A 129 20.43 8.58 -16.08
N GLN A 130 20.41 8.97 -14.79
CA GLN A 130 21.60 9.30 -14.02
C GLN A 130 22.38 8.04 -13.64
N ASP A 131 21.70 7.05 -13.05
CA ASP A 131 22.32 5.81 -12.58
C ASP A 131 22.81 4.89 -13.71
N LYS A 132 22.21 4.96 -14.90
CA LYS A 132 22.39 3.96 -15.99
C LYS A 132 22.59 4.57 -17.37
N SER A 133 23.06 5.82 -17.45
CA SER A 133 23.37 6.56 -18.70
C SER A 133 23.99 5.69 -19.80
N GLU A 134 25.09 5.00 -19.51
CA GLU A 134 25.82 4.13 -20.45
C GLU A 134 24.98 2.98 -21.04
N GLN A 135 23.97 2.50 -20.31
CA GLN A 135 23.08 1.41 -20.75
C GLN A 135 21.88 1.93 -21.53
N LEU A 136 21.63 3.24 -21.47
CA LEU A 136 20.50 3.95 -22.06
C LEU A 136 20.93 4.81 -23.27
N GLU A 137 22.18 4.69 -23.71
CA GLU A 137 22.64 5.22 -24.99
C GLU A 137 21.89 4.59 -26.18
N ILE A 138 21.63 5.39 -27.21
CA ILE A 138 21.01 4.93 -28.47
C ILE A 138 21.88 3.82 -29.08
N GLY A 139 21.25 2.67 -29.36
CA GLY A 139 21.94 1.49 -29.87
C GLY A 139 22.12 0.36 -28.85
N LYS A 140 22.16 0.66 -27.54
CA LYS A 140 22.28 -0.34 -26.47
C LYS A 140 21.02 -1.22 -26.40
N THR A 141 21.13 -2.40 -25.78
CA THR A 141 20.04 -3.37 -25.66
C THR A 141 19.80 -3.76 -24.20
N LEU A 142 18.59 -3.51 -23.73
CA LEU A 142 18.08 -3.90 -22.41
C LEU A 142 17.37 -5.26 -22.50
N THR A 143 17.25 -5.96 -21.37
CA THR A 143 16.42 -7.19 -21.27
C THR A 143 15.48 -7.08 -20.09
N LEU A 144 14.16 -7.09 -20.35
CA LEU A 144 13.13 -7.05 -19.33
C LEU A 144 12.98 -8.44 -18.70
N TRP A 145 13.71 -8.72 -17.61
CA TRP A 145 13.53 -9.99 -16.88
C TRP A 145 12.22 -10.05 -16.11
N ARG A 146 11.70 -8.90 -15.62
CA ARG A 146 10.38 -8.80 -14.98
C ARG A 146 9.25 -9.12 -15.96
N VAL A 147 8.16 -9.71 -15.47
CA VAL A 147 6.88 -9.66 -16.18
C VAL A 147 6.42 -8.19 -16.17
N THR A 148 6.36 -7.55 -17.33
CA THR A 148 6.27 -6.09 -17.41
C THR A 148 4.94 -5.66 -18.00
N SER A 149 4.06 -5.15 -17.14
CA SER A 149 2.76 -4.57 -17.52
C SER A 149 2.95 -3.16 -18.09
N CYS A 150 2.36 -2.92 -19.25
CA CYS A 150 2.39 -1.67 -20.01
C CYS A 150 0.96 -1.26 -20.40
N THR A 151 0.75 0.03 -20.66
CA THR A 151 -0.55 0.58 -21.05
C THR A 151 -0.47 1.34 -22.37
N LEU A 152 -1.56 1.35 -23.14
CA LEU A 152 -1.69 2.20 -24.34
C LEU A 152 -1.89 3.67 -23.98
N ASN A 153 -2.32 3.99 -22.75
CA ASN A 153 -2.66 5.34 -22.34
C ASN A 153 -1.51 6.00 -21.55
N ILE A 154 -0.84 6.98 -22.16
CA ILE A 154 0.24 7.74 -21.51
C ILE A 154 -0.18 8.39 -20.17
N LYS A 155 -1.44 8.81 -20.01
CA LYS A 155 -1.94 9.38 -18.74
C LYS A 155 -2.01 8.34 -17.63
N VAL A 156 -2.24 7.07 -17.96
CA VAL A 156 -2.20 5.95 -17.01
C VAL A 156 -0.74 5.62 -16.67
N ALA A 157 0.17 5.62 -17.65
CA ALA A 157 1.61 5.47 -17.36
C ALA A 157 2.15 6.60 -16.46
N GLN A 158 1.69 7.83 -16.67
CA GLN A 158 2.02 9.00 -15.83
C GLN A 158 1.36 8.93 -14.45
N SER A 159 0.14 8.38 -14.32
CA SER A 159 -0.52 8.26 -13.02
C SER A 159 0.19 7.27 -12.08
N PHE A 160 1.08 6.42 -12.58
CA PHE A 160 1.92 5.55 -11.76
C PHE A 160 3.22 6.20 -11.24
N MET A 161 3.54 7.44 -11.63
CA MET A 161 4.76 8.17 -11.24
C MET A 161 4.65 8.88 -9.88
N GLN A 162 5.78 9.41 -9.38
CA GLN A 162 5.84 10.25 -8.18
C GLN A 162 5.46 11.70 -8.50
N GLU A 163 4.65 12.32 -7.63
CA GLU A 163 4.20 13.71 -7.76
C GLU A 163 5.32 14.75 -7.56
N LYS A 164 6.47 14.34 -7.01
CA LYS A 164 7.68 15.15 -6.84
C LYS A 164 8.91 14.30 -7.07
N GLY A 165 9.87 14.80 -7.84
CA GLY A 165 11.11 14.11 -8.22
C GLY A 165 11.24 13.97 -9.74
N HIS A 166 12.36 13.37 -10.18
CA HIS A 166 12.55 12.97 -11.56
C HIS A 166 12.09 11.51 -11.75
N ASN A 167 11.20 11.29 -12.71
CA ASN A 167 10.64 9.98 -13.06
C ASN A 167 11.12 9.56 -14.46
N THR A 168 11.00 8.27 -14.79
CA THR A 168 11.26 7.79 -16.16
C THR A 168 9.98 7.28 -16.82
N LEU A 169 9.82 7.56 -18.11
CA LEU A 169 8.77 7.05 -18.97
C LEU A 169 9.40 6.27 -20.13
N LEU A 170 9.12 4.98 -20.24
CA LEU A 170 9.49 4.20 -21.42
C LEU A 170 8.36 4.29 -22.45
N MET A 171 8.69 4.71 -23.67
CA MET A 171 7.87 4.49 -24.86
C MET A 171 8.41 3.25 -25.57
N ILE A 172 7.63 2.18 -25.62
CA ILE A 172 8.05 0.87 -26.12
C ILE A 172 7.24 0.52 -27.36
N ASN A 173 7.88 0.55 -28.54
CA ASN A 173 7.31 0.00 -29.75
C ASN A 173 7.42 -1.53 -29.68
N CYS A 174 6.35 -2.20 -29.23
CA CYS A 174 6.36 -3.65 -29.03
C CYS A 174 6.03 -4.41 -30.33
N LYS A 175 6.25 -5.73 -30.31
CA LYS A 175 5.92 -6.68 -31.37
C LYS A 175 5.12 -7.87 -30.85
N ASN A 176 5.37 -8.27 -29.61
CA ASN A 176 4.78 -9.44 -28.98
C ASN A 176 4.07 -9.11 -27.66
N GLY A 177 3.62 -7.85 -27.48
CA GLY A 177 2.85 -7.45 -26.32
C GLY A 177 1.53 -8.21 -26.28
N LYS A 178 1.23 -8.87 -25.16
CA LYS A 178 0.03 -9.69 -25.00
C LYS A 178 -1.05 -8.90 -24.30
N CYS A 179 -2.12 -8.56 -25.01
CA CYS A 179 -3.27 -7.87 -24.44
C CYS A 179 -3.99 -8.81 -23.47
N ILE A 180 -4.11 -8.40 -22.20
CA ILE A 180 -4.76 -9.20 -21.14
C ILE A 180 -6.08 -8.60 -20.65
N HIS A 181 -6.61 -7.61 -21.36
CA HIS A 181 -7.85 -6.88 -21.04
C HIS A 181 -9.02 -7.80 -20.63
N ASN A 182 -9.28 -8.85 -21.41
CA ASN A 182 -10.35 -9.84 -21.18
C ASN A 182 -10.11 -10.77 -19.97
N HIS A 183 -8.90 -10.73 -19.39
CA HIS A 183 -8.41 -11.67 -18.37
C HIS A 183 -7.73 -10.96 -17.19
N SER A 184 -7.88 -9.64 -17.06
CA SER A 184 -7.35 -8.82 -15.96
C SER A 184 -8.44 -8.57 -14.92
N SER A 185 -8.06 -8.39 -13.65
CA SER A 185 -8.96 -7.88 -12.61
C SER A 185 -9.35 -6.40 -12.81
N TYR A 186 -8.77 -5.73 -13.80
CA TYR A 186 -9.09 -4.35 -14.20
C TYR A 186 -9.70 -4.30 -15.62
N PRO A 187 -10.95 -4.79 -15.83
CA PRO A 187 -11.58 -4.87 -17.15
C PRO A 187 -11.87 -3.51 -17.81
N SER A 188 -11.61 -2.39 -17.13
CA SER A 188 -11.63 -1.04 -17.71
C SER A 188 -10.32 -0.63 -18.39
N GLU A 189 -9.22 -1.36 -18.17
CA GLU A 189 -7.89 -0.97 -18.66
C GLU A 189 -7.40 -1.88 -19.80
N LYS A 190 -6.92 -1.28 -20.90
CA LYS A 190 -6.20 -2.00 -21.95
C LYS A 190 -4.74 -2.21 -21.54
N GLU A 191 -4.54 -3.24 -20.72
CA GLU A 191 -3.26 -3.70 -20.22
C GLU A 191 -2.59 -4.69 -21.19
N LEU A 192 -1.29 -4.47 -21.46
CA LEU A 192 -0.46 -5.36 -22.28
C LEU A 192 0.75 -5.85 -21.47
N ILE A 193 0.97 -7.17 -21.46
CA ILE A 193 2.14 -7.80 -20.85
C ILE A 193 3.27 -7.95 -21.87
N LEU A 194 4.44 -7.40 -21.54
CA LEU A 194 5.72 -7.83 -22.09
C LEU A 194 6.29 -8.97 -21.23
N LEU A 195 6.75 -10.02 -21.90
CA LEU A 195 7.16 -11.27 -21.27
C LEU A 195 8.58 -11.19 -20.66
N PRO A 196 8.86 -11.97 -19.60
CA PRO A 196 10.21 -12.17 -19.10
C PRO A 196 11.19 -12.56 -20.20
N GLY A 197 12.31 -11.82 -20.29
CA GLY A 197 13.33 -11.98 -21.32
C GLY A 197 13.10 -11.12 -22.58
N THR A 198 12.04 -10.31 -22.67
CA THR A 198 11.84 -9.39 -23.81
C THR A 198 13.02 -8.43 -23.95
N ARG A 199 13.69 -8.46 -25.11
CA ARG A 199 14.85 -7.61 -25.42
C ARG A 199 14.41 -6.33 -26.11
N LEU A 200 14.84 -5.19 -25.57
CA LEU A 200 14.48 -3.86 -26.06
C LEU A 200 15.74 -3.10 -26.47
N LYS A 201 15.81 -2.67 -27.74
CA LYS A 201 16.89 -1.78 -28.22
C LYS A 201 16.51 -0.32 -27.95
N VAL A 202 17.45 0.47 -27.42
CA VAL A 202 17.28 1.93 -27.31
C VAL A 202 17.37 2.55 -28.70
N VAL A 203 16.35 3.33 -29.06
CA VAL A 203 16.22 3.98 -30.39
C VAL A 203 16.03 5.50 -30.32
N GLY A 204 15.94 6.08 -29.12
CA GLY A 204 15.87 7.54 -28.93
C GLY A 204 15.70 7.94 -27.46
N GLY A 205 15.84 9.23 -27.18
CA GLY A 205 15.92 9.77 -25.82
C GLY A 205 17.31 9.58 -25.18
N PRO A 206 17.47 9.95 -23.89
CA PRO A 206 16.44 10.50 -23.01
C PRO A 206 16.01 11.92 -23.41
N PHE A 207 14.71 12.15 -23.57
CA PHE A 207 14.12 13.49 -23.73
C PHE A 207 13.63 14.01 -22.38
N GLN A 208 13.92 15.26 -22.04
CA GLN A 208 13.53 15.84 -20.75
C GLN A 208 12.27 16.70 -20.85
N LEU A 209 11.26 16.36 -20.05
CA LEU A 209 10.15 17.22 -19.67
C LEU A 209 10.30 17.58 -18.17
N PRO A 210 9.59 18.61 -17.65
CA PRO A 210 9.60 18.93 -16.23
C PRO A 210 9.24 17.71 -15.35
N GLY A 211 10.23 17.17 -14.63
CA GLY A 211 10.09 16.00 -13.75
C GLY A 211 10.02 14.62 -14.44
N ILE A 212 10.17 14.52 -15.77
CA ILE A 212 10.05 13.24 -16.51
C ILE A 212 11.12 13.12 -17.60
N HIS A 213 11.87 12.02 -17.60
CA HIS A 213 12.73 11.61 -18.71
C HIS A 213 12.05 10.53 -19.57
N ILE A 214 11.98 10.73 -20.89
CA ILE A 214 11.34 9.81 -21.84
C ILE A 214 12.39 9.07 -22.65
N ILE A 215 12.34 7.73 -22.63
CA ILE A 215 13.27 6.84 -23.36
C ILE A 215 12.48 6.04 -24.39
N HIS A 216 12.94 6.05 -25.65
CA HIS A 216 12.29 5.35 -26.75
C HIS A 216 12.99 4.00 -26.99
N LEU A 217 12.21 2.93 -26.87
CA LEU A 217 12.63 1.53 -26.95
C LEU A 217 11.89 0.80 -28.07
N LYS A 218 12.55 -0.17 -28.70
CA LYS A 218 11.96 -1.02 -29.75
C LYS A 218 12.20 -2.50 -29.44
N GLU A 219 11.14 -3.31 -29.48
CA GLU A 219 11.25 -4.76 -29.27
C GLU A 219 12.06 -5.43 -30.40
N MET A 220 13.07 -6.19 -30.00
CA MET A 220 13.90 -7.02 -30.88
C MET A 220 13.24 -8.37 -31.13
N ALA A 221 13.66 -9.05 -32.21
CA ALA A 221 13.34 -10.46 -32.38
C ALA A 221 13.88 -11.28 -31.20
N ARG A 222 13.16 -12.34 -30.81
CA ARG A 222 13.59 -13.23 -29.73
C ARG A 222 14.83 -14.03 -30.14
N TYR A 223 15.60 -14.45 -29.15
CA TYR A 223 16.75 -15.34 -29.37
C TYR A 223 16.31 -16.65 -30.05
N GLU A 224 15.12 -17.13 -29.68
CA GLU A 224 14.41 -18.27 -30.28
C GLU A 224 14.17 -18.11 -31.80
N GLU A 225 13.91 -16.88 -32.28
CA GLU A 225 13.63 -16.57 -33.68
C GLU A 225 14.91 -16.40 -34.52
N LEU A 226 16.03 -16.07 -33.86
CA LEU A 226 17.35 -15.94 -34.47
C LEU A 226 18.02 -17.31 -34.70
N ILE A 227 17.59 -18.37 -34.01
CA ILE A 227 18.09 -19.74 -34.20
C ILE A 227 17.18 -20.52 -35.15
N LYS A 228 17.02 -20.01 -36.37
CA LYS A 228 16.67 -20.85 -37.53
C LYS A 228 17.95 -21.40 -38.17
N LEU A 229 18.70 -22.20 -37.41
CA LEU A 229 19.84 -22.94 -37.93
C LEU A 229 19.35 -24.12 -38.80
N PRO A 230 20.01 -24.42 -39.94
CA PRO A 230 19.77 -25.66 -40.66
C PRO A 230 20.24 -26.87 -39.83
N PRO A 231 19.74 -28.08 -40.09
CA PRO A 231 20.17 -29.28 -39.38
C PRO A 231 21.63 -29.60 -39.72
N ILE A 232 22.53 -29.44 -38.74
CA ILE A 232 23.95 -29.80 -38.89
C ILE A 232 24.31 -30.92 -37.91
N THR A 233 24.92 -31.96 -38.47
CA THR A 233 25.39 -33.17 -37.79
C THR A 233 26.51 -32.86 -36.78
N GLY A 234 26.54 -33.63 -35.69
CA GLY A 234 27.27 -33.24 -34.49
C GLY A 234 28.79 -33.44 -34.52
N ARG A 235 29.48 -32.68 -33.66
CA ARG A 235 30.83 -33.01 -33.15
C ARG A 235 30.92 -32.65 -31.66
N LYS A 236 31.54 -33.53 -30.87
CA LYS A 236 31.95 -33.24 -29.47
C LYS A 236 33.23 -32.40 -29.44
N ILE A 237 33.51 -31.77 -28.29
CA ILE A 237 34.79 -31.28 -27.71
C ILE A 237 34.54 -29.89 -27.07
N LYS A 238 35.06 -29.50 -25.90
CA LYS A 238 35.50 -30.15 -24.63
C LYS A 238 35.51 -29.00 -23.58
N SER A 239 35.61 -29.33 -22.28
CA SER A 239 35.73 -28.32 -21.21
C SER A 239 37.14 -27.72 -21.06
N GLN A 240 37.23 -26.51 -20.52
CA GLN A 240 38.44 -25.98 -19.86
C GLN A 240 38.06 -25.10 -18.64
N LYS A 241 39.04 -24.77 -17.79
CA LYS A 241 38.87 -24.39 -16.37
C LYS A 241 38.94 -22.88 -16.11
N LEU A 242 38.46 -22.48 -14.91
CA LEU A 242 38.76 -21.20 -14.27
C LEU A 242 40.24 -21.08 -13.87
N THR A 243 40.71 -19.83 -13.75
CA THR A 243 41.74 -19.39 -12.80
C THR A 243 41.28 -18.09 -12.12
N ASN A 244 41.89 -17.75 -10.97
CA ASN A 244 41.51 -16.63 -10.08
C ASN A 244 42.70 -15.67 -9.85
N ASN A 245 42.45 -14.60 -9.08
CA ASN A 245 43.37 -13.55 -8.58
C ASN A 245 43.50 -12.34 -9.55
N THR A 246 43.78 -11.10 -9.09
CA THR A 246 44.39 -10.71 -7.79
C THR A 246 43.75 -9.44 -7.16
N LEU A 247 44.33 -8.99 -6.03
CA LEU A 247 43.77 -8.15 -4.96
C LEU A 247 44.05 -6.63 -5.08
N TYR A 248 43.37 -5.88 -4.20
CA TYR A 248 43.55 -4.47 -3.74
C TYR A 248 44.77 -3.63 -4.17
N ASP A 249 44.52 -2.32 -4.34
CA ASP A 249 45.09 -1.30 -3.42
C ASP A 249 44.11 -0.11 -3.25
N HIS A 250 44.28 0.71 -2.20
CA HIS A 250 43.36 1.78 -1.79
C HIS A 250 44.08 2.86 -0.95
N GLN A 251 44.38 4.03 -1.53
CA GLN A 251 44.86 5.21 -0.78
C GLN A 251 44.16 6.52 -1.19
N SER A 252 44.33 7.57 -0.38
CA SER A 252 43.54 8.80 -0.35
C SER A 252 44.40 10.02 -0.03
N THR A 253 43.94 11.25 -0.33
CA THR A 253 43.97 12.41 0.62
C THR A 253 43.26 13.67 0.08
N PHE A 254 42.43 14.26 0.94
CA PHE A 254 42.27 15.69 1.34
C PHE A 254 43.05 16.81 0.60
N PRO A 255 42.52 18.06 0.47
CA PRO A 255 42.20 18.93 1.62
C PRO A 255 40.93 19.81 1.52
N VAL A 256 40.80 20.80 2.43
CA VAL A 256 39.54 21.42 2.90
C VAL A 256 39.77 22.90 3.32
N LYS A 257 38.70 23.75 3.28
CA LYS A 257 38.56 25.12 3.90
C LYS A 257 39.42 26.25 3.26
N PRO A 258 39.22 27.55 3.65
CA PRO A 258 38.02 28.27 4.15
C PRO A 258 37.82 29.70 3.56
N LYS A 259 36.63 30.33 3.75
CA LYS A 259 36.43 31.63 4.46
C LYS A 259 35.07 32.34 4.18
N THR A 260 34.59 33.05 5.21
CA THR A 260 33.54 34.10 5.25
C THR A 260 34.26 35.47 5.53
N PRO A 261 33.66 36.64 5.92
CA PRO A 261 32.26 36.95 6.31
C PRO A 261 31.71 38.40 6.01
N LYS A 262 30.51 38.72 6.56
CA LYS A 262 29.94 40.07 6.90
C LYS A 262 29.56 41.00 5.72
N LEU A 263 28.63 41.98 5.79
CA LEU A 263 27.71 42.57 6.80
C LEU A 263 26.40 43.07 6.03
N THR A 264 25.31 43.73 6.47
CA THR A 264 24.83 44.47 7.68
C THR A 264 23.27 44.50 7.75
N SER A 265 22.69 45.07 8.81
CA SER A 265 21.29 45.57 8.93
C SER A 265 21.09 46.93 8.22
N LEU A 266 19.94 47.63 8.15
CA LEU A 266 18.63 47.68 8.87
C LEU A 266 17.45 47.45 7.87
N HIS A 267 16.13 47.63 8.09
CA HIS A 267 15.20 48.22 9.09
C HIS A 267 13.89 47.35 9.09
N GLU A 268 12.75 47.63 9.74
CA GLU A 268 12.34 48.10 11.09
C GLU A 268 10.78 48.07 11.14
N ASN A 269 10.13 48.27 12.30
CA ASN A 269 8.70 47.94 12.50
C ASN A 269 7.74 49.14 12.52
N ALA A 270 6.46 48.92 12.20
CA ALA A 270 5.33 49.70 12.72
C ALA A 270 4.06 48.84 12.86
N THR A 271 3.31 49.05 13.95
CA THR A 271 2.02 48.41 14.25
C THR A 271 0.90 49.45 14.31
N LEU A 272 -0.36 49.05 14.07
CA LEU A 272 -1.64 49.63 14.53
C LEU A 272 -2.76 48.77 13.88
N SER A 273 -4.02 48.75 14.32
CA SER A 273 -4.65 48.79 15.64
C SER A 273 -6.14 48.50 15.43
N THR A 274 -6.83 47.99 16.45
CA THR A 274 -8.30 47.91 16.44
C THR A 274 -8.95 49.29 16.44
N ASN A 275 -10.18 49.38 15.95
CA ASN A 275 -11.20 50.16 16.66
C ASN A 275 -12.62 49.62 16.41
N SER A 276 -13.49 49.81 17.40
CA SER A 276 -14.85 49.27 17.46
C SER A 276 -15.93 50.35 17.34
N THR A 277 -17.18 49.93 17.13
CA THR A 277 -18.35 50.81 17.14
C THR A 277 -18.68 51.34 18.54
N PRO A 278 -19.38 52.49 18.61
CA PRO A 278 -20.34 52.78 19.67
C PRO A 278 -21.79 52.60 19.17
N ARG A 279 -22.68 52.16 20.05
CA ARG A 279 -24.15 52.32 19.90
C ARG A 279 -24.59 53.56 20.68
N ILE A 280 -25.65 54.22 20.24
CA ILE A 280 -26.51 55.04 21.10
C ILE A 280 -27.96 54.59 20.90
N ASN A 281 -28.75 54.64 21.97
CA ASN A 281 -30.12 54.13 22.01
C ASN A 281 -31.17 55.18 21.60
N SER A 282 -32.38 54.67 21.36
CA SER A 282 -33.63 55.40 21.21
C SER A 282 -33.99 56.35 22.36
N SER A 283 -34.62 57.48 22.04
CA SER A 283 -35.75 58.00 22.85
C SER A 283 -36.66 58.94 22.05
N SER A 284 -37.96 58.70 22.17
CA SER A 284 -39.12 59.60 21.98
C SER A 284 -38.94 61.02 21.40
N PHE A 285 -39.84 61.37 20.46
CA PHE A 285 -40.55 62.64 20.52
C PHE A 285 -42.06 62.44 20.31
N LYS A 286 -42.88 63.20 21.04
CA LYS A 286 -44.34 63.27 20.81
C LYS A 286 -44.63 64.29 19.70
N GLY A 287 -45.66 64.04 18.90
CA GLY A 287 -46.00 64.88 17.75
C GLY A 287 -46.62 66.22 18.12
N ILE A 288 -46.65 67.12 17.13
CA ILE A 288 -47.40 68.38 17.11
C ILE A 288 -48.42 68.28 15.97
N LYS A 289 -49.65 68.73 16.19
CA LYS A 289 -50.63 68.93 15.10
C LYS A 289 -50.40 70.32 14.49
N SER A 290 -50.48 70.41 13.17
CA SER A 290 -50.72 71.68 12.47
C SER A 290 -51.52 71.44 11.19
N ASP A 291 -52.81 71.72 11.27
CA ASP A 291 -53.63 72.39 10.25
C ASP A 291 -53.40 71.98 8.78
N SER A 292 -54.24 71.05 8.32
CA SER A 292 -54.39 70.71 6.91
C SER A 292 -55.09 71.84 6.14
N VAL A 293 -54.31 72.78 5.60
CA VAL A 293 -54.80 73.67 4.54
C VAL A 293 -55.08 72.81 3.30
N ALA A 294 -56.35 72.65 2.96
CA ALA A 294 -56.79 71.88 1.79
C ALA A 294 -56.52 72.66 0.50
N LEU A 295 -55.27 72.60 0.01
CA LEU A 295 -54.97 72.88 -1.38
C LEU A 295 -55.66 71.80 -2.22
N ASN A 296 -56.73 72.18 -2.94
CA ASN A 296 -57.33 71.37 -4.00
C ASN A 296 -56.36 71.30 -5.19
N VAL A 297 -55.33 70.46 -5.07
CA VAL A 297 -54.42 70.19 -6.18
C VAL A 297 -55.09 69.17 -7.09
N SER A 298 -55.62 69.63 -8.22
CA SER A 298 -56.03 68.74 -9.30
C SER A 298 -54.80 68.01 -9.84
N ILE A 299 -54.84 66.68 -9.85
CA ILE A 299 -53.93 65.89 -10.69
C ILE A 299 -54.30 66.20 -12.14
N ASP A 300 -53.35 66.68 -12.93
CA ASP A 300 -53.59 67.02 -14.33
C ASP A 300 -54.01 65.76 -15.12
N SER A 301 -54.93 65.93 -16.07
CA SER A 301 -55.30 64.87 -17.02
C SER A 301 -54.07 64.40 -17.79
N LYS A 302 -53.89 63.07 -17.94
CA LYS A 302 -52.71 62.46 -18.57
C LYS A 302 -52.31 63.19 -19.85
N SER A 303 -51.10 63.75 -19.86
CA SER A 303 -50.60 64.62 -20.94
C SER A 303 -49.26 64.12 -21.49
N THR A 304 -48.97 64.43 -22.76
CA THR A 304 -47.70 64.11 -23.42
C THR A 304 -46.81 65.35 -23.48
N THR A 305 -45.79 65.41 -22.63
CA THR A 305 -44.73 66.43 -22.68
C THR A 305 -43.54 65.90 -23.48
N LYS A 306 -43.15 66.63 -24.53
CA LYS A 306 -41.92 66.36 -25.30
C LYS A 306 -40.86 67.40 -24.92
N PHE A 307 -39.70 66.93 -24.49
CA PHE A 307 -38.60 67.78 -24.03
C PHE A 307 -37.63 68.10 -25.18
N SER A 308 -36.91 69.21 -25.09
CA SER A 308 -35.99 69.69 -26.14
C SER A 308 -34.76 68.80 -26.35
N ASN A 309 -34.46 67.91 -25.40
CA ASN A 309 -33.42 66.88 -25.51
C ASN A 309 -33.91 65.60 -26.21
N GLY A 310 -35.19 65.53 -26.61
CA GLY A 310 -35.81 64.35 -27.23
C GLY A 310 -36.50 63.38 -26.26
N ASP A 311 -36.42 63.61 -24.94
CA ASP A 311 -37.17 62.80 -23.97
C ASP A 311 -38.69 63.04 -24.11
N ILE A 312 -39.49 62.07 -23.71
CA ILE A 312 -40.96 62.13 -23.74
C ILE A 312 -41.52 61.64 -22.39
N TYR A 313 -42.41 62.42 -21.77
CA TYR A 313 -43.24 61.98 -20.66
C TYR A 313 -44.71 61.90 -21.09
N GLU A 314 -45.40 60.82 -20.74
CA GLU A 314 -46.80 60.57 -21.01
C GLU A 314 -47.47 60.12 -19.70
N GLY A 315 -48.10 61.04 -18.97
CA GLY A 315 -48.54 60.75 -17.62
C GLY A 315 -49.24 61.90 -16.90
N GLN A 316 -49.52 61.66 -15.62
CA GLN A 316 -50.12 62.62 -14.70
C GLN A 316 -49.06 63.61 -14.16
N THR A 317 -49.43 64.88 -14.02
CA THR A 317 -48.58 65.91 -13.40
C THR A 317 -49.27 66.56 -12.21
N MET A 318 -48.45 67.08 -11.30
CA MET A 318 -48.89 67.80 -10.11
C MET A 318 -47.87 68.90 -9.80
N ASN A 319 -48.30 70.17 -9.84
CA ASN A 319 -47.43 71.34 -9.65
C ASN A 319 -46.17 71.35 -10.55
N GLY A 320 -46.29 70.86 -11.78
CA GLY A 320 -45.18 70.76 -12.75
C GLY A 320 -44.23 69.57 -12.54
N LYS A 321 -44.39 68.78 -11.47
CA LYS A 321 -43.69 67.52 -11.24
C LYS A 321 -44.47 66.33 -11.79
N LYS A 322 -43.79 65.22 -12.10
CA LYS A 322 -44.42 63.93 -12.43
C LYS A 322 -44.99 63.30 -11.16
N GLN A 323 -46.24 62.84 -11.22
CA GLN A 323 -46.98 62.30 -10.08
C GLN A 323 -47.98 61.25 -10.56
N GLY A 324 -48.25 60.19 -9.78
CA GLY A 324 -49.22 59.16 -10.19
C GLY A 324 -48.72 58.31 -11.37
N GLU A 325 -49.60 57.83 -12.24
CA GLU A 325 -49.19 56.96 -13.35
C GLU A 325 -48.57 57.74 -14.52
N GLY A 326 -47.41 57.28 -15.00
CA GLY A 326 -46.84 57.79 -16.25
C GLY A 326 -45.68 56.98 -16.83
N THR A 327 -45.49 57.17 -18.13
CA THR A 327 -44.38 56.63 -18.92
C THR A 327 -43.37 57.74 -19.24
N TYR A 328 -42.09 57.54 -18.93
CA TYR A 328 -40.99 58.42 -19.34
C TYR A 328 -40.02 57.65 -20.25
N LYS A 329 -39.90 58.09 -21.49
CA LYS A 329 -38.98 57.55 -22.50
C LYS A 329 -37.83 58.52 -22.67
N TRP A 330 -36.61 58.05 -22.43
CA TRP A 330 -35.40 58.83 -22.64
C TRP A 330 -34.96 58.72 -24.11
N ALA A 331 -34.41 59.80 -24.67
CA ALA A 331 -33.87 59.84 -26.04
C ALA A 331 -32.73 58.83 -26.28
N ASN A 332 -32.11 58.32 -25.20
CA ASN A 332 -31.10 57.26 -25.25
C ASN A 332 -31.68 55.82 -25.32
N GLY A 333 -33.01 55.66 -25.42
CA GLY A 333 -33.68 54.36 -25.54
C GLY A 333 -34.07 53.69 -24.21
N GLY A 334 -33.80 54.32 -23.06
CA GLY A 334 -34.36 53.87 -21.79
C GLY A 334 -35.86 54.22 -21.65
N GLU A 335 -36.60 53.47 -20.83
CA GLU A 335 -38.00 53.75 -20.48
C GLU A 335 -38.26 53.50 -18.98
N TYR A 336 -39.18 54.24 -18.37
CA TYR A 336 -39.85 53.88 -17.12
C TYR A 336 -41.35 54.01 -17.31
N THR A 337 -42.13 53.00 -16.91
CA THR A 337 -43.59 53.01 -16.93
C THR A 337 -44.09 52.49 -15.59
N GLY A 338 -44.75 53.35 -14.80
CA GLY A 338 -45.16 53.04 -13.44
C GLY A 338 -45.66 54.26 -12.67
N GLU A 339 -45.71 54.14 -11.34
CA GLU A 339 -46.07 55.22 -10.42
C GLU A 339 -44.89 56.21 -10.20
N TRP A 340 -45.24 57.49 -10.00
CA TRP A 340 -44.33 58.59 -9.74
C TRP A 340 -44.75 59.36 -8.49
N ASN A 341 -43.76 59.83 -7.72
CA ASN A 341 -43.98 60.78 -6.63
C ASN A 341 -42.90 61.86 -6.66
N GLU A 342 -43.29 63.11 -6.88
CA GLU A 342 -42.40 64.26 -7.01
C GLU A 342 -41.15 63.98 -7.89
N ASP A 343 -41.38 63.64 -9.17
CA ASP A 343 -40.37 63.27 -10.17
C ASP A 343 -39.54 62.00 -9.91
N ASN A 344 -39.76 61.31 -8.79
CA ASN A 344 -39.09 60.05 -8.46
C ASN A 344 -39.96 58.83 -8.81
N PHE A 345 -39.32 57.71 -9.15
CA PHE A 345 -39.99 56.41 -9.27
C PHE A 345 -40.56 55.99 -7.91
N HIS A 346 -41.82 55.58 -7.88
CA HIS A 346 -42.54 55.17 -6.67
C HIS A 346 -43.42 53.94 -6.97
N GLY A 347 -44.10 53.42 -5.95
CA GLY A 347 -45.18 52.43 -6.13
C GLY A 347 -44.73 51.18 -6.89
N GLN A 348 -45.52 50.71 -7.86
CA GLN A 348 -45.10 49.70 -8.83
C GLN A 348 -44.61 50.34 -10.13
N GLY A 349 -43.55 49.78 -10.73
CA GLY A 349 -43.04 50.27 -12.00
C GLY A 349 -42.09 49.33 -12.72
N SER A 350 -42.19 49.36 -14.06
CA SER A 350 -41.24 48.75 -14.99
C SER A 350 -40.20 49.78 -15.41
N ARG A 351 -38.92 49.45 -15.26
CA ARG A 351 -37.79 50.21 -15.80
C ARG A 351 -37.08 49.40 -16.87
N ILE A 352 -36.76 50.05 -17.98
CA ILE A 352 -35.82 49.61 -18.99
C ILE A 352 -34.67 50.63 -19.00
N TRP A 353 -33.43 50.16 -18.88
CA TRP A 353 -32.24 51.00 -19.04
C TRP A 353 -31.79 50.97 -20.50
N ALA A 354 -31.06 52.00 -20.95
CA ALA A 354 -30.47 52.05 -22.29
C ALA A 354 -29.45 50.92 -22.57
N SER A 355 -28.99 50.23 -21.52
CA SER A 355 -28.22 48.98 -21.60
C SER A 355 -29.05 47.76 -22.02
N GLY A 356 -30.39 47.84 -22.01
CA GLY A 356 -31.28 46.68 -22.15
C GLY A 356 -31.46 45.86 -20.87
N ASP A 357 -30.90 46.29 -19.73
CA ASP A 357 -31.32 45.76 -18.42
C ASP A 357 -32.75 46.19 -18.11
N THR A 358 -33.49 45.41 -17.32
CA THR A 358 -34.85 45.73 -16.88
C THR A 358 -35.07 45.46 -15.39
N TYR A 359 -36.04 46.16 -14.80
CA TYR A 359 -36.56 45.89 -13.46
C TYR A 359 -38.07 46.05 -13.45
N ILE A 360 -38.80 45.06 -12.94
CA ILE A 360 -40.25 45.10 -12.76
C ILE A 360 -40.54 44.81 -11.29
N GLY A 361 -41.07 45.79 -10.57
CA GLY A 361 -41.36 45.65 -9.14
C GLY A 361 -41.57 46.99 -8.47
N ARG A 362 -41.40 47.00 -7.15
CA ARG A 362 -41.69 48.18 -6.33
C ARG A 362 -40.52 49.17 -6.26
N TRP A 363 -40.86 50.46 -6.25
CA TRP A 363 -39.94 51.58 -6.12
C TRP A 363 -40.30 52.45 -4.90
N ALA A 364 -39.29 53.12 -4.35
CA ALA A 364 -39.47 54.29 -3.50
C ALA A 364 -38.28 55.23 -3.70
N ASP A 365 -38.56 56.53 -3.79
CA ASP A 365 -37.57 57.61 -3.91
C ASP A 365 -36.50 57.35 -4.98
N GLY A 366 -36.94 56.82 -6.13
CA GLY A 366 -36.08 56.49 -7.27
C GLY A 366 -35.31 55.17 -7.18
N LYS A 367 -35.45 54.41 -6.08
CA LYS A 367 -34.71 53.17 -5.79
C LYS A 367 -35.61 51.94 -5.78
N LYS A 368 -35.03 50.77 -6.10
CA LYS A 368 -35.71 49.46 -6.01
C LYS A 368 -35.93 49.09 -4.53
N GLN A 369 -37.16 48.72 -4.18
CA GLN A 369 -37.60 48.47 -2.80
C GLN A 369 -38.70 47.40 -2.75
N GLY A 370 -38.72 46.54 -1.72
CA GLY A 370 -39.68 45.43 -1.64
C GLY A 370 -39.48 44.41 -2.75
N HIS A 371 -40.51 43.62 -3.09
CA HIS A 371 -40.36 42.54 -4.07
C HIS A 371 -40.25 43.07 -5.52
N GLY A 372 -39.34 42.49 -6.31
CA GLY A 372 -39.21 42.82 -7.73
C GLY A 372 -38.20 41.95 -8.48
N THR A 373 -38.37 41.89 -9.80
CA THR A 373 -37.54 41.11 -10.73
C THR A 373 -36.63 42.03 -11.54
N TYR A 374 -35.32 41.90 -11.37
CA TYR A 374 -34.31 42.53 -12.22
C TYR A 374 -33.80 41.52 -13.25
N THR A 375 -33.81 41.88 -14.52
CA THR A 375 -33.22 41.08 -15.61
C THR A 375 -32.04 41.86 -16.19
N TRP A 376 -30.86 41.24 -16.23
CA TRP A 376 -29.69 41.82 -16.88
C TRP A 376 -29.76 41.59 -18.40
N GLN A 377 -29.20 42.50 -19.20
CA GLN A 377 -29.13 42.38 -20.67
C GLN A 377 -28.58 41.03 -21.14
N ASN A 378 -27.69 40.41 -20.36
CA ASN A 378 -27.10 39.11 -20.66
C ASN A 378 -28.03 37.90 -20.45
N GLY A 379 -29.28 38.09 -20.02
CA GLY A 379 -30.27 37.03 -19.76
C GLY A 379 -30.26 36.45 -18.34
N SER A 380 -29.37 36.92 -17.46
CA SER A 380 -29.43 36.60 -16.02
C SER A 380 -30.57 37.37 -15.36
N HIS A 381 -31.12 36.86 -14.25
CA HIS A 381 -32.16 37.55 -13.49
C HIS A 381 -32.09 37.31 -11.98
N TYR A 382 -32.67 38.22 -11.22
CA TYR A 382 -32.98 38.06 -9.80
C TYR A 382 -34.43 38.45 -9.55
N GLU A 383 -35.16 37.59 -8.87
CA GLU A 383 -36.53 37.80 -8.38
C GLU A 383 -36.50 37.66 -6.86
N GLY A 384 -36.93 38.69 -6.11
CA GLY A 384 -36.89 38.67 -4.65
C GLY A 384 -37.01 40.04 -4.01
N ASP A 385 -36.67 40.12 -2.73
CA ASP A 385 -36.74 41.35 -1.94
C ASP A 385 -35.57 42.30 -2.24
N TRP A 386 -35.88 43.57 -2.39
CA TRP A 386 -34.93 44.67 -2.57
C TRP A 386 -35.03 45.65 -1.39
N LYS A 387 -33.88 46.25 -1.05
CA LYS A 387 -33.82 47.41 -0.18
C LYS A 387 -32.72 48.35 -0.65
N ASP A 388 -33.08 49.60 -0.92
CA ASP A 388 -32.16 50.68 -1.32
C ASP A 388 -31.21 50.25 -2.44
N ASP A 389 -31.80 49.73 -3.53
CA ASP A 389 -31.15 49.15 -4.72
C ASP A 389 -30.34 47.86 -4.54
N LYS A 390 -30.19 47.35 -3.30
CA LYS A 390 -29.53 46.08 -2.98
C LYS A 390 -30.52 44.92 -2.90
N ARG A 391 -30.06 43.71 -3.21
CA ARG A 391 -30.77 42.46 -2.88
C ARG A 391 -30.79 42.24 -1.36
N MET A 392 -31.93 41.84 -0.83
CA MET A 392 -32.19 41.67 0.60
C MET A 392 -33.12 40.46 0.80
N GLY A 393 -33.50 40.16 2.04
CA GLY A 393 -34.62 39.25 2.34
C GLY A 393 -34.45 37.87 1.71
N ARG A 394 -35.44 37.42 0.94
CA ARG A 394 -35.35 36.18 0.14
C ARG A 394 -35.38 36.47 -1.36
N GLY A 395 -34.74 35.62 -2.14
CA GLY A 395 -34.88 35.67 -3.59
C GLY A 395 -34.23 34.51 -4.34
N VAL A 396 -34.54 34.44 -5.63
CA VAL A 396 -33.98 33.53 -6.61
C VAL A 396 -33.14 34.31 -7.61
N TRP A 397 -31.83 34.05 -7.64
CA TRP A 397 -30.94 34.52 -8.70
C TRP A 397 -30.67 33.38 -9.69
N LYS A 398 -30.72 33.66 -10.99
CA LYS A 398 -30.24 32.76 -12.04
C LYS A 398 -29.28 33.52 -12.96
N SER A 399 -28.16 32.90 -13.30
CA SER A 399 -27.28 33.40 -14.35
C SER A 399 -27.65 32.82 -15.71
N LYS A 400 -27.31 33.53 -16.78
CA LYS A 400 -27.34 33.02 -18.15
C LYS A 400 -26.43 31.81 -18.40
N ASP A 401 -25.46 31.55 -17.53
CA ASP A 401 -24.52 30.42 -17.60
C ASP A 401 -24.96 29.21 -16.74
N GLY A 402 -26.23 29.16 -16.33
CA GLY A 402 -26.83 28.01 -15.63
C GLY A 402 -26.62 27.94 -14.12
N TYR A 403 -25.83 28.84 -13.52
CA TYR A 403 -25.77 28.98 -12.06
C TYR A 403 -27.09 29.50 -11.49
N GLN A 404 -27.53 28.98 -10.35
CA GLN A 404 -28.71 29.44 -9.63
C GLN A 404 -28.46 29.53 -8.12
N TYR A 405 -29.08 30.51 -7.47
CA TYR A 405 -29.24 30.57 -6.01
C TYR A 405 -30.71 30.78 -5.66
N ASN A 406 -31.19 30.10 -4.62
CA ASN A 406 -32.51 30.31 -4.01
C ASN A 406 -32.32 30.34 -2.50
N GLY A 407 -32.47 31.49 -1.86
CA GLY A 407 -32.15 31.67 -0.45
C GLY A 407 -32.22 33.11 0.03
N GLU A 408 -31.58 33.37 1.16
CA GLU A 408 -31.55 34.68 1.81
C GLU A 408 -30.42 35.57 1.27
N PHE A 409 -30.66 36.88 1.21
CA PHE A 409 -29.69 37.90 0.80
C PHE A 409 -29.53 38.98 1.87
N LEU A 410 -28.31 39.48 2.03
CA LEU A 410 -27.99 40.63 2.89
C LEU A 410 -27.03 41.56 2.17
N ASP A 411 -27.41 42.84 2.04
CA ASP A 411 -26.61 43.89 1.38
C ASP A 411 -26.11 43.54 -0.05
N GLY A 412 -26.85 42.69 -0.77
CA GLY A 412 -26.50 42.20 -2.09
C GLY A 412 -25.88 40.79 -2.12
N GLU A 413 -25.35 40.30 -0.99
CA GLU A 413 -24.62 39.03 -0.88
C GLU A 413 -25.47 37.84 -0.42
N ARG A 414 -25.02 36.61 -0.73
CA ARG A 414 -25.66 35.37 -0.23
C ARG A 414 -25.52 35.28 1.29
N HIS A 415 -26.63 35.01 2.00
CA HIS A 415 -26.68 34.99 3.46
C HIS A 415 -27.68 33.94 3.98
N GLY A 416 -27.81 33.83 5.31
CA GLY A 416 -28.90 33.11 5.97
C GLY A 416 -28.92 31.61 5.63
N LYS A 417 -30.04 31.10 5.12
CA LYS A 417 -30.14 29.77 4.50
C LYS A 417 -30.40 29.89 3.00
N GLY A 418 -29.85 28.96 2.23
CA GLY A 418 -30.10 28.90 0.80
C GLY A 418 -29.54 27.66 0.10
N THR A 419 -30.07 27.41 -1.10
CA THR A 419 -29.57 26.42 -2.05
C THR A 419 -28.85 27.13 -3.20
N TYR A 420 -27.60 26.76 -3.48
CA TYR A 420 -26.89 27.14 -4.71
C TYR A 420 -26.74 25.90 -5.61
N THR A 421 -26.97 26.11 -6.90
CA THR A 421 -26.79 25.11 -7.97
C THR A 421 -25.71 25.62 -8.91
N TRP A 422 -24.69 24.80 -9.15
CA TRP A 422 -23.66 25.04 -10.14
C TRP A 422 -24.10 24.52 -11.51
N SER A 423 -23.52 25.05 -12.59
CA SER A 423 -23.83 24.67 -13.97
C SER A 423 -23.49 23.21 -14.33
N ASP A 424 -22.70 22.52 -13.50
CA ASP A 424 -22.42 21.08 -13.58
C ASP A 424 -23.50 20.20 -12.90
N GLY A 425 -24.54 20.81 -12.32
CA GLY A 425 -25.57 20.12 -11.53
C GLY A 425 -25.17 19.83 -10.08
N SER A 426 -23.96 20.21 -9.63
CA SER A 426 -23.64 20.21 -8.20
C SER A 426 -24.58 21.14 -7.43
N THR A 427 -24.93 20.79 -6.20
CA THR A 427 -25.79 21.62 -5.33
C THR A 427 -25.23 21.72 -3.91
N TYR A 428 -25.46 22.85 -3.25
CA TYR A 428 -25.25 23.05 -1.82
C TYR A 428 -26.53 23.58 -1.22
N THR A 429 -27.04 22.94 -0.17
CA THR A 429 -28.15 23.43 0.64
C THR A 429 -27.67 23.55 2.08
N GLY A 430 -27.65 24.76 2.63
CA GLY A 430 -27.10 25.03 3.95
C GLY A 430 -27.13 26.49 4.33
N HIS A 431 -26.26 26.86 5.27
CA HIS A 431 -26.09 28.24 5.72
C HIS A 431 -25.07 29.00 4.86
N TRP A 432 -25.28 30.30 4.72
CA TRP A 432 -24.44 31.20 3.93
C TRP A 432 -24.09 32.45 4.73
N LYS A 433 -22.90 33.00 4.48
CA LYS A 433 -22.43 34.21 5.13
C LYS A 433 -21.47 34.95 4.20
N ASN A 434 -21.81 36.20 3.88
CA ASN A 434 -21.02 37.11 3.05
C ASN A 434 -20.56 36.46 1.73
N GLY A 435 -21.49 35.78 1.04
CA GLY A 435 -21.20 35.05 -0.19
C GLY A 435 -20.78 33.59 0.00
N ASN A 436 -20.19 33.21 1.12
CA ASN A 436 -19.52 31.91 1.32
C ASN A 436 -20.43 30.86 2.00
N MET A 437 -20.17 29.56 1.76
CA MET A 437 -20.77 28.45 2.49
C MET A 437 -20.20 28.41 3.93
N GLU A 438 -21.08 28.39 4.93
CA GLU A 438 -20.76 28.53 6.36
C GLU A 438 -21.71 27.64 7.19
N GLY A 439 -21.34 27.23 8.41
CA GLY A 439 -22.23 26.49 9.30
C GLY A 439 -22.63 25.12 8.75
N LYS A 440 -23.83 24.62 9.08
CA LYS A 440 -24.29 23.31 8.60
C LYS A 440 -24.79 23.37 7.15
N GLY A 441 -24.35 22.42 6.32
CA GLY A 441 -24.83 22.28 4.94
C GLY A 441 -24.52 20.94 4.29
N THR A 442 -25.39 20.52 3.37
CA THR A 442 -25.20 19.37 2.49
C THR A 442 -24.76 19.83 1.11
N ARG A 443 -23.61 19.32 0.63
CA ARG A 443 -23.10 19.49 -0.73
C ARG A 443 -23.28 18.18 -1.50
N ARG A 444 -23.98 18.21 -2.62
CA ARG A 444 -23.99 17.14 -3.63
C ARG A 444 -23.08 17.58 -4.77
N TYR A 445 -22.22 16.69 -5.22
CA TYR A 445 -21.29 16.92 -6.32
C TYR A 445 -21.83 16.26 -7.59
N SER A 446 -21.52 16.83 -8.76
CA SER A 446 -21.88 16.31 -10.09
C SER A 446 -21.39 14.88 -10.36
N ASN A 447 -20.33 14.44 -9.68
CA ASN A 447 -19.84 13.06 -9.71
C ASN A 447 -20.59 12.08 -8.78
N GLY A 448 -21.71 12.51 -8.18
CA GLY A 448 -22.55 11.68 -7.30
C GLY A 448 -22.12 11.63 -5.82
N ASN A 449 -20.95 12.18 -5.46
CA ASN A 449 -20.51 12.25 -4.06
C ASN A 449 -21.42 13.20 -3.26
N VAL A 450 -21.55 12.97 -1.95
CA VAL A 450 -22.35 13.80 -1.03
C VAL A 450 -21.59 14.05 0.27
N TYR A 451 -21.38 15.33 0.60
CA TYR A 451 -20.95 15.77 1.94
C TYR A 451 -22.14 16.31 2.72
N ASN A 452 -22.26 15.97 4.01
CA ASN A 452 -23.17 16.60 4.96
C ASN A 452 -22.44 16.87 6.28
N GLY A 453 -22.27 18.14 6.66
CA GLY A 453 -21.46 18.51 7.83
C GLY A 453 -21.37 20.02 8.02
N TYR A 454 -20.34 20.47 8.74
CA TYR A 454 -20.06 21.89 8.91
C TYR A 454 -19.11 22.45 7.84
N TRP A 455 -19.23 23.74 7.60
CA TRP A 455 -18.49 24.53 6.64
C TRP A 455 -17.98 25.81 7.30
N VAL A 456 -16.78 26.25 6.92
CA VAL A 456 -16.22 27.55 7.31
C VAL A 456 -15.51 28.13 6.09
N ASN A 457 -15.96 29.29 5.60
CA ASN A 457 -15.43 29.94 4.39
C ASN A 457 -15.23 28.97 3.22
N ASP A 458 -16.32 28.33 2.77
CA ASP A 458 -16.36 27.37 1.65
C ASP A 458 -15.61 26.04 1.85
N LYS A 459 -14.95 25.82 3.00
CA LYS A 459 -14.21 24.58 3.31
C LYS A 459 -14.96 23.70 4.29
N LYS A 460 -14.90 22.37 4.10
CA LYS A 460 -15.41 21.40 5.08
C LYS A 460 -14.65 21.56 6.40
N HIS A 461 -15.38 21.58 7.51
CA HIS A 461 -14.86 21.81 8.85
C HIS A 461 -15.69 21.05 9.89
N GLY A 462 -15.19 20.87 11.12
CA GLY A 462 -15.96 20.26 12.22
C GLY A 462 -16.44 18.85 11.88
N ASN A 463 -17.54 18.41 12.48
CA ASN A 463 -18.07 17.07 12.23
C ASN A 463 -18.80 17.00 10.86
N GLY A 464 -18.53 15.96 10.07
CA GLY A 464 -19.25 15.71 8.82
C GLY A 464 -19.14 14.29 8.31
N THR A 465 -20.08 13.94 7.43
CA THR A 465 -20.12 12.70 6.67
C THR A 465 -19.81 13.00 5.20
N LEU A 466 -18.88 12.27 4.61
CA LEU A 466 -18.66 12.23 3.16
C LEU A 466 -18.94 10.82 2.65
N THR A 467 -19.92 10.69 1.77
CA THR A 467 -20.23 9.45 1.04
C THR A 467 -19.79 9.63 -0.41
N TRP A 468 -19.04 8.67 -0.94
CA TRP A 468 -18.62 8.65 -2.34
C TRP A 468 -19.54 7.76 -3.17
N ILE A 469 -19.63 8.03 -4.48
CA ILE A 469 -20.39 7.21 -5.44
C ILE A 469 -19.85 5.77 -5.55
N SER A 470 -18.59 5.54 -5.17
CA SER A 470 -17.95 4.23 -5.05
C SER A 470 -18.46 3.36 -3.90
N GLY A 471 -19.19 3.94 -2.95
CA GLY A 471 -19.58 3.28 -1.69
C GLY A 471 -18.62 3.53 -0.52
N ASP A 472 -17.49 4.23 -0.71
CA ASP A 472 -16.67 4.69 0.40
C ASP A 472 -17.48 5.68 1.27
N LYS A 473 -17.21 5.67 2.59
CA LYS A 473 -17.85 6.58 3.54
C LYS A 473 -16.87 7.02 4.61
N TYR A 474 -16.80 8.31 4.91
CA TYR A 474 -16.10 8.87 6.07
C TYR A 474 -17.09 9.58 6.98
N GLU A 475 -16.93 9.41 8.29
CA GLU A 475 -17.74 10.03 9.34
C GLU A 475 -16.82 10.48 10.47
N GLY A 476 -16.59 11.78 10.60
CA GLY A 476 -15.64 12.30 11.58
C GLY A 476 -15.37 13.79 11.45
N GLN A 477 -14.24 14.22 12.01
CA GLN A 477 -13.84 15.62 12.05
C GLN A 477 -13.09 16.05 10.77
N TYR A 478 -13.29 17.30 10.39
CA TYR A 478 -12.66 17.96 9.25
C TYR A 478 -12.00 19.27 9.68
N GLN A 479 -10.87 19.59 9.06
CA GLN A 479 -10.21 20.88 9.19
C GLN A 479 -9.63 21.29 7.83
N ASN A 480 -10.15 22.38 7.26
CA ASN A 480 -9.72 22.91 5.96
C ASN A 480 -9.76 21.84 4.86
N ASP A 481 -10.94 21.25 4.66
CA ASP A 481 -11.27 20.18 3.71
C ASP A 481 -10.66 18.78 3.99
N MET A 482 -9.57 18.70 4.75
CA MET A 482 -8.92 17.44 5.14
C MET A 482 -9.60 16.79 6.35
N LYS A 483 -9.61 15.46 6.41
CA LYS A 483 -9.98 14.69 7.62
C LYS A 483 -8.98 14.97 8.74
N HIS A 484 -9.50 15.15 9.95
CA HIS A 484 -8.76 15.51 11.16
C HIS A 484 -9.40 14.86 12.39
N GLY A 485 -8.75 14.94 13.56
CA GLY A 485 -9.35 14.54 14.86
C GLY A 485 -9.78 13.08 14.87
N HIS A 486 -10.91 12.74 15.49
CA HIS A 486 -11.43 11.37 15.45
C HIS A 486 -12.38 11.18 14.24
N GLY A 487 -12.32 9.99 13.63
CA GLY A 487 -13.25 9.63 12.56
C GLY A 487 -13.22 8.16 12.14
N SER A 488 -14.34 7.71 11.60
CA SER A 488 -14.52 6.40 10.97
C SER A 488 -14.38 6.51 9.45
N TYR A 489 -13.75 5.53 8.80
CA TYR A 489 -13.78 5.35 7.36
C TYR A 489 -14.20 3.92 7.04
N THR A 490 -15.18 3.75 6.16
CA THR A 490 -15.68 2.46 5.68
C THR A 490 -15.41 2.39 4.18
N TRP A 491 -14.80 1.28 3.74
CA TRP A 491 -14.53 1.01 2.33
C TRP A 491 -15.70 0.23 1.68
N PRO A 492 -15.85 0.25 0.34
CA PRO A 492 -16.94 -0.44 -0.36
C PRO A 492 -16.97 -1.96 -0.12
N ASN A 493 -15.81 -2.55 0.21
CA ASN A 493 -15.67 -3.98 0.52
C ASN A 493 -16.03 -4.34 1.97
N GLY A 494 -16.56 -3.41 2.77
CA GLY A 494 -16.95 -3.64 4.17
C GLY A 494 -15.83 -3.48 5.20
N ASN A 495 -14.56 -3.30 4.77
CA ASN A 495 -13.48 -2.96 5.71
C ASN A 495 -13.79 -1.62 6.41
N LYS A 496 -13.35 -1.47 7.66
CA LYS A 496 -13.60 -0.27 8.47
C LYS A 496 -12.39 0.14 9.30
N TYR A 497 -12.09 1.43 9.35
CA TYR A 497 -11.17 2.05 10.30
C TYR A 497 -11.95 2.98 11.22
N SER A 498 -11.55 3.10 12.48
CA SER A 498 -12.06 4.10 13.42
C SER A 498 -10.94 4.49 14.39
N GLY A 499 -10.57 5.77 14.39
CA GLY A 499 -9.40 6.27 15.11
C GLY A 499 -9.03 7.69 14.70
N ASP A 500 -7.77 8.06 14.92
CA ASP A 500 -7.30 9.43 14.78
C ASP A 500 -6.83 9.76 13.35
N TRP A 501 -7.09 10.99 12.93
CA TRP A 501 -6.77 11.52 11.61
C TRP A 501 -6.03 12.84 11.73
N LYS A 502 -5.07 13.05 10.84
CA LYS A 502 -4.45 14.36 10.60
C LYS A 502 -4.05 14.44 9.13
N GLU A 503 -4.41 15.55 8.48
CA GLU A 503 -4.03 15.83 7.07
C GLU A 503 -4.37 14.64 6.14
N ASP A 504 -5.62 14.18 6.25
CA ASP A 504 -6.19 13.00 5.56
C ASP A 504 -5.57 11.62 5.85
N GLN A 505 -4.54 11.55 6.70
CA GLN A 505 -3.83 10.33 7.08
C GLN A 505 -4.28 9.79 8.44
N ARG A 506 -4.33 8.45 8.57
CA ARG A 506 -4.53 7.77 9.87
C ARG A 506 -3.29 7.95 10.75
N THR A 507 -3.49 8.29 12.01
CA THR A 507 -2.44 8.59 12.99
C THR A 507 -2.88 8.15 14.38
N GLY A 508 -2.11 8.49 15.43
CA GLY A 508 -2.54 8.37 16.83
C GLY A 508 -2.92 6.94 17.21
N GLN A 509 -4.10 6.74 17.81
CA GLN A 509 -4.70 5.42 18.06
C GLN A 509 -5.79 5.10 17.03
N GLY A 510 -6.01 3.81 16.78
CA GLY A 510 -7.17 3.40 15.97
C GLY A 510 -7.37 1.89 15.86
N THR A 511 -8.63 1.51 15.71
CA THR A 511 -9.06 0.16 15.31
C THR A 511 -9.16 0.10 13.77
N PHE A 512 -8.68 -0.99 13.17
CA PHE A 512 -9.07 -1.41 11.81
C PHE A 512 -9.72 -2.80 11.90
N VAL A 513 -10.83 -2.99 11.21
CA VAL A 513 -11.55 -4.26 11.05
C VAL A 513 -11.60 -4.59 9.55
N TRP A 514 -11.18 -5.80 9.21
CA TRP A 514 -11.31 -6.36 7.87
C TRP A 514 -12.63 -7.15 7.75
N VAL A 515 -13.16 -7.27 6.53
CA VAL A 515 -14.46 -7.93 6.26
C VAL A 515 -14.47 -9.43 6.55
N ASP A 516 -13.30 -10.06 6.60
CA ASP A 516 -13.06 -11.46 7.01
C ASP A 516 -13.02 -11.65 8.54
N GLY A 517 -13.11 -10.58 9.31
CA GLY A 517 -13.05 -10.59 10.78
C GLY A 517 -11.67 -10.33 11.37
N GLU A 518 -10.61 -10.13 10.58
CA GLU A 518 -9.32 -9.67 11.16
C GLU A 518 -9.51 -8.30 11.83
N ARG A 519 -8.79 -8.05 12.94
CA ARG A 519 -8.88 -6.78 13.68
C ARG A 519 -7.53 -6.34 14.23
N TYR A 520 -7.13 -5.11 13.88
CA TYR A 520 -6.03 -4.40 14.53
C TYR A 520 -6.57 -3.35 15.50
N GLU A 521 -5.89 -3.17 16.62
CA GLU A 521 -6.13 -2.12 17.61
C GLU A 521 -4.78 -1.65 18.17
N GLY A 522 -4.41 -0.39 17.94
CA GLY A 522 -3.12 0.14 18.38
C GLY A 522 -2.75 1.43 17.67
N SER A 523 -1.46 1.78 17.71
CA SER A 523 -0.98 3.06 17.19
C SER A 523 -0.81 3.09 15.66
N TRP A 524 -1.01 4.26 15.07
CA TRP A 524 -0.85 4.49 13.64
C TRP A 524 0.08 5.68 13.37
N VAL A 525 0.90 5.57 12.32
CA VAL A 525 1.75 6.67 11.83
C VAL A 525 1.64 6.71 10.30
N LYS A 526 1.27 7.87 9.75
CA LYS A 526 1.18 8.13 8.29
C LYS A 526 0.40 7.04 7.51
N GLY A 527 -0.68 6.52 8.11
CA GLY A 527 -1.49 5.48 7.51
C GLY A 527 -1.06 4.04 7.79
N LYS A 528 0.07 3.77 8.44
CA LYS A 528 0.59 2.41 8.76
C LYS A 528 0.45 2.07 10.25
N ARG A 529 0.34 0.78 10.58
CA ARG A 529 0.42 0.27 11.97
C ARG A 529 1.84 0.48 12.52
N HIS A 530 1.95 0.99 13.74
CA HIS A 530 3.21 1.40 14.36
C HIS A 530 3.11 1.30 15.90
N GLY A 531 4.23 1.41 16.63
CA GLY A 531 4.21 1.44 18.10
C GLY A 531 3.63 0.15 18.71
N LYS A 532 2.85 0.26 19.80
CA LYS A 532 2.16 -0.92 20.38
C LYS A 532 0.83 -1.17 19.68
N GLY A 533 0.48 -2.44 19.49
CA GLY A 533 -0.85 -2.83 19.02
C GLY A 533 -1.15 -4.32 19.10
N LYS A 534 -2.44 -4.63 19.24
CA LYS A 534 -3.02 -5.97 19.15
C LYS A 534 -3.51 -6.23 17.72
N PHE A 535 -3.30 -7.44 17.21
CA PHE A 535 -3.88 -7.94 15.97
C PHE A 535 -4.55 -9.27 16.24
N VAL A 536 -5.80 -9.43 15.83
CA VAL A 536 -6.57 -10.68 15.87
C VAL A 536 -6.69 -11.18 14.43
N PHE A 537 -6.27 -12.42 14.20
CA PHE A 537 -6.34 -13.08 12.90
C PHE A 537 -7.73 -13.71 12.69
N ALA A 538 -8.16 -13.89 11.44
CA ALA A 538 -9.46 -14.49 11.13
C ALA A 538 -9.61 -15.93 11.66
N SER A 539 -8.50 -16.59 11.97
CA SER A 539 -8.45 -17.91 12.62
C SER A 539 -8.72 -17.90 14.14
N GLY A 540 -8.92 -16.73 14.76
CA GLY A 540 -9.11 -16.58 16.21
C GLY A 540 -7.82 -16.37 17.03
N GLY A 541 -6.66 -16.71 16.46
CA GLY A 541 -5.35 -16.41 17.04
C GLY A 541 -5.10 -14.89 17.12
N HIS A 542 -4.10 -14.47 17.90
CA HIS A 542 -3.75 -13.05 18.01
C HIS A 542 -2.26 -12.78 18.28
N TYR A 543 -1.85 -11.54 18.06
CA TYR A 543 -0.55 -10.98 18.42
C TYR A 543 -0.74 -9.70 19.22
N VAL A 544 0.10 -9.46 20.23
CA VAL A 544 0.19 -8.20 20.99
C VAL A 544 1.67 -7.84 21.11
N GLY A 545 2.08 -6.69 20.57
CA GLY A 545 3.50 -6.32 20.60
C GLY A 545 3.83 -5.04 19.85
N ASP A 546 5.11 -4.90 19.49
CA ASP A 546 5.64 -3.77 18.71
C ASP A 546 5.38 -3.92 17.20
N TRP A 547 5.07 -2.78 16.58
CA TRP A 547 4.82 -2.63 15.15
C TRP A 547 5.71 -1.53 14.58
N ASN A 548 6.23 -1.76 13.38
CA ASN A 548 6.88 -0.73 12.58
C ASN A 548 6.50 -0.93 11.11
N ASP A 549 5.99 0.12 10.47
CA ASP A 549 5.59 0.15 9.07
C ASP A 549 4.81 -1.10 8.62
N ASP A 550 3.72 -1.39 9.34
CA ASP A 550 2.82 -2.54 9.13
C ASP A 550 3.40 -3.94 9.40
N LYS A 551 4.64 -4.06 9.89
CA LYS A 551 5.26 -5.34 10.30
C LYS A 551 5.33 -5.49 11.82
N ARG A 552 5.21 -6.74 12.31
CA ARG A 552 5.54 -7.13 13.69
C ARG A 552 7.05 -7.00 13.92
N THR A 553 7.46 -6.42 15.04
CA THR A 553 8.86 -6.17 15.37
C THR A 553 9.07 -6.19 16.90
N GLY A 554 10.22 -5.72 17.39
CA GLY A 554 10.47 -5.42 18.80
C GLY A 554 10.21 -6.62 19.71
N LYS A 555 9.37 -6.44 20.74
CA LYS A 555 8.86 -7.53 21.59
C LYS A 555 7.36 -7.74 21.37
N GLY A 556 6.92 -8.99 21.45
CA GLY A 556 5.50 -9.31 21.46
C GLY A 556 5.19 -10.74 21.90
N VAL A 557 3.90 -10.96 22.14
CA VAL A 557 3.28 -12.27 22.38
C VAL A 557 2.42 -12.62 21.17
N TRP A 558 2.53 -13.83 20.66
CA TRP A 558 1.62 -14.43 19.69
C TRP A 558 0.96 -15.67 20.30
N LYS A 559 -0.35 -15.84 20.11
CA LYS A 559 -1.10 -17.04 20.48
C LYS A 559 -1.87 -17.55 19.28
N SER A 560 -1.79 -18.84 18.98
CA SER A 560 -2.62 -19.51 17.99
C SER A 560 -4.03 -19.76 18.54
N ASN A 561 -4.96 -20.19 17.68
CA ASN A 561 -6.26 -20.70 18.12
C ASN A 561 -6.20 -22.17 18.60
N SER A 562 -5.10 -22.87 18.33
CA SER A 562 -4.81 -24.22 18.86
C SER A 562 -4.17 -24.20 20.26
N GLY A 563 -3.87 -23.02 20.82
CA GLY A 563 -3.28 -22.88 22.16
C GLY A 563 -1.75 -22.85 22.19
N ASP A 564 -1.09 -22.83 21.03
CA ASP A 564 0.35 -22.59 20.94
C ASP A 564 0.67 -21.11 21.19
N GLU A 565 1.78 -20.82 21.84
CA GLU A 565 2.17 -19.48 22.25
C GLU A 565 3.64 -19.19 21.93
N TYR A 566 3.95 -17.93 21.62
CA TYR A 566 5.30 -17.42 21.53
C TYR A 566 5.39 -16.07 22.23
N GLU A 567 6.23 -15.96 23.26
CA GLU A 567 6.66 -14.70 23.84
C GLU A 567 8.12 -14.44 23.46
N GLY A 568 8.41 -13.33 22.80
CA GLY A 568 9.79 -13.03 22.43
C GLY A 568 9.95 -11.83 21.53
N HIS A 569 11.08 -11.82 20.84
CA HIS A 569 11.41 -10.81 19.86
C HIS A 569 10.90 -11.17 18.45
N PHE A 570 10.56 -10.13 17.69
CA PHE A 570 10.12 -10.24 16.30
C PHE A 570 10.97 -9.36 15.40
N LEU A 571 11.14 -9.77 14.14
CA LEU A 571 11.74 -8.95 13.09
C LEU A 571 11.00 -9.17 11.78
N ASP A 572 10.57 -8.08 11.14
CA ASP A 572 9.91 -8.06 9.84
C ASP A 572 8.63 -8.92 9.67
N GLY A 573 8.10 -9.46 10.78
CA GLY A 573 6.98 -10.40 10.81
C GLY A 573 7.29 -11.70 11.54
N ASP A 574 8.56 -12.13 11.56
CA ASP A 574 8.99 -13.45 12.01
C ASP A 574 9.50 -13.48 13.45
N ARG A 575 9.50 -14.68 14.08
CA ARG A 575 10.21 -14.94 15.35
C ARG A 575 11.72 -14.72 15.14
N HIS A 576 12.35 -13.91 16.00
CA HIS A 576 13.75 -13.53 15.86
C HIS A 576 14.37 -13.18 17.22
N GLY A 577 15.68 -13.32 17.40
CA GLY A 577 16.34 -12.95 18.66
C GLY A 577 15.98 -13.92 19.79
N LYS A 578 15.83 -13.44 21.03
CA LYS A 578 15.43 -14.30 22.16
C LYS A 578 13.92 -14.46 22.27
N GLY A 579 13.46 -15.66 22.58
CA GLY A 579 12.05 -15.93 22.89
C GLY A 579 11.77 -17.35 23.35
N THR A 580 10.61 -17.51 23.97
CA THR A 580 10.03 -18.78 24.41
C THR A 580 8.86 -19.14 23.51
N TYR A 581 8.83 -20.39 23.02
CA TYR A 581 7.67 -20.99 22.37
C TYR A 581 7.11 -22.09 23.26
N THR A 582 5.79 -22.11 23.44
CA THR A 582 5.03 -23.17 24.13
C THR A 582 4.12 -23.81 23.10
N TRP A 583 4.30 -25.10 22.86
CA TRP A 583 3.40 -25.87 22.01
C TRP A 583 2.14 -26.27 22.79
N SER A 584 1.04 -26.47 22.06
CA SER A 584 -0.25 -26.93 22.59
C SER A 584 -0.21 -28.32 23.27
N ASP A 585 0.87 -29.10 23.09
CA ASP A 585 1.12 -30.36 23.82
C ASP A 585 1.82 -30.16 25.19
N GLY A 586 2.16 -28.92 25.56
CA GLY A 586 2.94 -28.58 26.75
C GLY A 586 4.46 -28.64 26.57
N SER A 587 4.98 -29.04 25.40
CA SER A 587 6.40 -28.85 25.08
C SER A 587 6.76 -27.36 25.10
N THR A 588 8.00 -27.02 25.46
CA THR A 588 8.51 -25.64 25.40
C THR A 588 9.89 -25.56 24.77
N TYR A 589 10.22 -24.44 24.14
CA TYR A 589 11.58 -24.06 23.76
C TYR A 589 11.87 -22.65 24.23
N THR A 590 12.95 -22.47 24.99
CA THR A 590 13.47 -21.16 25.41
C THR A 590 14.87 -20.99 24.83
N GLY A 591 15.05 -20.02 23.93
CA GLY A 591 16.34 -19.87 23.25
C GLY A 591 16.38 -18.72 22.23
N TYR A 592 17.23 -18.91 21.22
CA TYR A 592 17.43 -17.97 20.13
C TYR A 592 16.66 -18.41 18.86
N TRP A 593 16.20 -17.42 18.11
CA TRP A 593 15.31 -17.56 16.95
C TRP A 593 15.82 -16.73 15.79
N LYS A 594 15.55 -17.20 14.56
CA LYS A 594 15.94 -16.51 13.33
C LYS A 594 15.00 -16.91 12.20
N ASN A 595 14.30 -15.92 11.64
CA ASN A 595 13.41 -16.07 10.48
C ASN A 595 12.36 -17.18 10.72
N GLY A 596 11.78 -17.21 11.92
CA GLY A 596 10.79 -18.22 12.33
C GLY A 596 11.38 -19.44 13.05
N ASN A 597 12.64 -19.79 12.81
CA ASN A 597 13.22 -21.08 13.21
C ASN A 597 14.07 -20.99 14.49
N MET A 598 14.21 -22.09 15.24
CA MET A 598 15.16 -22.22 16.36
C MET A 598 16.60 -22.25 15.83
N GLU A 599 17.47 -21.40 16.38
CA GLU A 599 18.83 -21.14 15.88
C GLU A 599 19.74 -20.74 17.05
N GLY A 600 20.97 -21.27 17.15
CA GLY A 600 21.90 -20.96 18.23
C GLY A 600 21.56 -21.70 19.53
N LYS A 601 21.90 -21.14 20.70
CA LYS A 601 21.68 -21.81 21.99
C LYS A 601 20.20 -21.80 22.39
N GLY A 602 19.68 -22.94 22.84
CA GLY A 602 18.34 -23.03 23.40
C GLY A 602 18.07 -24.35 24.15
N THR A 603 17.16 -24.27 25.11
CA THR A 603 16.66 -25.40 25.88
C THR A 603 15.26 -25.77 25.39
N ARG A 604 15.04 -27.03 25.02
CA ARG A 604 13.74 -27.60 24.71
C ARG A 604 13.34 -28.59 25.80
N ILE A 605 12.17 -28.38 26.40
CA ILE A 605 11.49 -29.36 27.25
C ILE A 605 10.40 -30.01 26.39
N TYR A 606 10.35 -31.33 26.37
CA TYR A 606 9.37 -32.10 25.63
C TYR A 606 8.18 -32.46 26.53
N SER A 607 7.00 -32.66 25.96
CA SER A 607 5.78 -33.04 26.67
C SER A 607 5.84 -34.37 27.43
N ASN A 608 6.81 -35.24 27.10
CA ASN A 608 7.11 -36.46 27.85
C ASN A 608 8.07 -36.24 29.06
N GLY A 609 8.57 -35.01 29.27
CA GLY A 609 9.53 -34.68 30.32
C GLY A 609 11.01 -34.76 29.92
N ASP A 610 11.35 -35.18 28.69
CA ASP A 610 12.73 -35.12 28.21
C ASP A 610 13.20 -33.66 28.05
N VAL A 611 14.50 -33.40 28.21
CA VAL A 611 15.08 -32.06 28.10
C VAL A 611 16.34 -32.06 27.24
N TYR A 612 16.31 -31.31 26.14
CA TYR A 612 17.51 -30.95 25.37
C TYR A 612 17.99 -29.56 25.75
N ASN A 613 19.29 -29.41 26.05
CA ASN A 613 19.94 -28.11 26.22
C ASN A 613 21.22 -28.05 25.37
N GLY A 614 21.24 -27.21 24.34
CA GLY A 614 22.36 -27.20 23.39
C GLY A 614 22.20 -26.19 22.26
N TYR A 615 22.89 -26.45 21.16
CA TYR A 615 22.84 -25.62 19.95
C TYR A 615 21.81 -26.16 18.93
N TRP A 616 21.25 -25.24 18.16
CA TRP A 616 20.21 -25.48 17.16
C TRP A 616 20.59 -24.79 15.85
N VAL A 617 20.21 -25.39 14.72
CA VAL A 617 20.31 -24.78 13.38
C VAL A 617 19.08 -25.18 12.57
N ASN A 618 18.28 -24.20 12.16
CA ASN A 618 17.01 -24.42 11.43
C ASN A 618 16.14 -25.53 12.06
N ASP A 619 15.76 -25.34 13.32
CA ASP A 619 14.90 -26.25 14.11
C ASP A 619 15.48 -27.62 14.47
N LYS A 620 16.74 -27.90 14.11
CA LYS A 620 17.43 -29.17 14.38
C LYS A 620 18.52 -29.03 15.43
N LYS A 621 18.67 -30.03 16.30
CA LYS A 621 19.81 -30.13 17.23
C LYS A 621 21.11 -30.24 16.44
N HIS A 622 22.11 -29.43 16.80
CA HIS A 622 23.36 -29.28 16.05
C HIS A 622 24.49 -28.87 17.00
N GLY A 623 25.75 -29.19 16.70
CA GLY A 623 26.88 -28.83 17.57
C GLY A 623 26.78 -29.47 18.95
N ASN A 624 27.35 -28.85 19.98
CA ASN A 624 27.36 -29.42 21.33
C ASN A 624 25.97 -29.31 22.00
N GLY A 625 25.52 -30.38 22.64
CA GLY A 625 24.29 -30.38 23.44
C GLY A 625 24.20 -31.51 24.45
N THR A 626 23.32 -31.33 25.42
CA THR A 626 22.92 -32.32 26.42
C THR A 626 21.48 -32.74 26.15
N LEU A 627 21.19 -34.03 26.12
CA LEU A 627 19.83 -34.58 26.14
C LEU A 627 19.69 -35.44 27.40
N THR A 628 18.82 -35.03 28.31
CA THR A 628 18.44 -35.80 29.49
C THR A 628 17.06 -36.38 29.24
N TRP A 629 16.91 -37.69 29.41
CA TRP A 629 15.62 -38.38 29.31
C TRP A 629 14.94 -38.46 30.68
N ILE A 630 13.61 -38.41 30.70
CA ILE A 630 12.82 -38.58 31.94
C ILE A 630 13.05 -39.94 32.61
N SER A 631 13.52 -40.93 31.84
CA SER A 631 13.92 -42.26 32.30
C SER A 631 15.29 -42.29 33.01
N GLY A 632 15.97 -41.15 33.18
CA GLY A 632 17.29 -41.05 33.82
C GLY A 632 18.48 -41.24 32.89
N GLY A 633 18.26 -41.61 31.61
CA GLY A 633 19.31 -41.64 30.60
C GLY A 633 19.84 -40.24 30.26
N LYS A 634 21.09 -40.13 29.80
CA LYS A 634 21.71 -38.84 29.46
C LYS A 634 22.69 -38.97 28.28
N TYR A 635 22.70 -37.99 27.37
CA TYR A 635 23.71 -37.81 26.33
C TYR A 635 24.35 -36.43 26.49
N GLU A 636 25.67 -36.36 26.37
CA GLU A 636 26.45 -35.12 26.38
C GLU A 636 27.50 -35.19 25.27
N GLY A 637 27.30 -34.45 24.18
CA GLY A 637 28.17 -34.57 23.02
C GLY A 637 27.74 -33.73 21.83
N GLN A 638 28.27 -34.08 20.67
CA GLN A 638 28.01 -33.40 19.41
C GLN A 638 26.78 -33.96 18.68
N TYR A 639 26.11 -33.08 17.94
CA TYR A 639 24.93 -33.36 17.14
C TYR A 639 25.09 -32.82 15.72
N GLN A 640 24.51 -33.52 14.75
CA GLN A 640 24.39 -33.03 13.38
C GLN A 640 23.03 -33.45 12.79
N ASN A 641 22.15 -32.48 12.57
CA ASN A 641 20.80 -32.70 12.03
C ASN A 641 20.01 -33.71 12.90
N ASP A 642 19.84 -33.37 14.17
CA ASP A 642 19.14 -34.14 15.22
C ASP A 642 19.80 -35.43 15.72
N MET A 643 20.65 -36.05 14.90
CA MET A 643 21.41 -37.26 15.22
C MET A 643 22.66 -36.96 16.05
N LYS A 644 23.04 -37.86 16.97
CA LYS A 644 24.36 -37.86 17.62
C LYS A 644 25.46 -38.00 16.56
N HIS A 645 26.51 -37.21 16.69
CA HIS A 645 27.63 -37.15 15.74
C HIS A 645 28.92 -36.73 16.46
N GLY A 646 30.10 -36.95 15.87
CA GLY A 646 31.36 -36.51 16.46
C GLY A 646 31.59 -37.16 17.84
N HIS A 647 32.24 -36.46 18.76
CA HIS A 647 32.55 -37.03 20.07
C HIS A 647 31.41 -36.83 21.09
N GLY A 648 31.13 -37.83 21.93
CA GLY A 648 30.10 -37.71 22.95
C GLY A 648 30.02 -38.86 23.97
N SER A 649 29.51 -38.52 25.15
CA SER A 649 29.19 -39.43 26.24
C SER A 649 27.71 -39.79 26.25
N TYR A 650 27.38 -41.05 26.55
CA TYR A 650 26.02 -41.51 26.84
C TYR A 650 26.01 -42.32 28.13
N THR A 651 25.11 -42.00 29.05
CA THR A 651 24.85 -42.76 30.28
C THR A 651 23.46 -43.39 30.16
N TRP A 652 23.38 -44.71 30.35
CA TRP A 652 22.13 -45.47 30.37
C TRP A 652 21.42 -45.32 31.73
N PRO A 653 20.08 -45.51 31.79
CA PRO A 653 19.32 -45.51 33.05
C PRO A 653 19.81 -46.47 34.15
N ASN A 654 20.52 -47.54 33.77
CA ASN A 654 21.09 -48.52 34.70
C ASN A 654 22.46 -48.11 35.28
N GLY A 655 23.04 -46.98 34.86
CA GLY A 655 24.36 -46.52 35.28
C GLY A 655 25.51 -46.86 34.32
N ASP A 656 25.30 -47.72 33.32
CA ASP A 656 26.32 -47.95 32.29
C ASP A 656 26.64 -46.64 31.54
N LYS A 657 27.87 -46.51 31.03
CA LYS A 657 28.34 -45.31 30.34
C LYS A 657 29.21 -45.66 29.12
N TYR A 658 29.06 -44.88 28.05
CA TYR A 658 29.96 -44.86 26.89
C TYR A 658 30.51 -43.46 26.71
N SER A 659 31.74 -43.33 26.21
CA SER A 659 32.35 -42.07 25.80
C SER A 659 33.30 -42.34 24.63
N GLY A 660 32.99 -41.80 23.46
CA GLY A 660 33.64 -42.15 22.19
C GLY A 660 32.98 -41.46 21.01
N ASP A 661 33.27 -41.93 19.80
CA ASP A 661 32.77 -41.30 18.58
C ASP A 661 31.39 -41.82 18.15
N TRP A 662 30.61 -40.92 17.53
CA TRP A 662 29.24 -41.13 17.10
C TRP A 662 29.05 -40.73 15.64
N LYS A 663 28.22 -41.48 14.92
CA LYS A 663 27.86 -41.17 13.53
C LYS A 663 26.47 -41.68 13.23
N LYS A 664 25.52 -40.76 13.01
CA LYS A 664 24.10 -41.08 12.76
C LYS A 664 23.50 -41.94 13.90
N ASP A 665 23.62 -41.44 15.13
CA ASP A 665 23.15 -42.10 16.37
C ASP A 665 23.83 -43.43 16.75
N GLN A 666 24.71 -43.98 15.92
CA GLN A 666 25.49 -45.19 16.23
C GLN A 666 26.86 -44.85 16.84
N ARG A 667 27.29 -45.66 17.82
CA ARG A 667 28.68 -45.69 18.32
C ARG A 667 29.60 -46.17 17.19
N THR A 668 30.74 -45.52 17.02
CA THR A 668 31.72 -45.82 15.97
C THR A 668 33.12 -45.41 16.42
N GLY A 669 34.17 -45.78 15.67
CA GLY A 669 35.53 -45.34 15.96
C GLY A 669 35.99 -45.80 17.34
N GLN A 670 36.87 -45.02 17.98
CA GLN A 670 37.39 -45.36 19.30
C GLN A 670 36.42 -44.92 20.40
N GLY A 671 36.30 -45.72 21.46
CA GLY A 671 35.50 -45.37 22.62
C GLY A 671 35.78 -46.21 23.85
N THR A 672 35.47 -45.64 25.01
CA THR A 672 35.41 -46.32 26.30
C THR A 672 33.95 -46.65 26.63
N PHE A 673 33.68 -47.89 27.01
CA PHE A 673 32.45 -48.31 27.68
C PHE A 673 32.79 -48.69 29.13
N VAL A 674 31.96 -48.28 30.08
CA VAL A 674 32.05 -48.62 31.50
C VAL A 674 30.70 -49.20 31.91
N TRP A 675 30.69 -50.41 32.45
CA TRP A 675 29.49 -51.03 33.01
C TRP A 675 29.32 -50.64 34.48
N VAL A 676 28.08 -50.67 34.96
CA VAL A 676 27.73 -50.31 36.35
C VAL A 676 28.37 -51.23 37.40
N ASP A 677 28.81 -52.44 37.02
CA ASP A 677 29.57 -53.35 37.89
C ASP A 677 31.04 -52.93 38.10
N GLY A 678 31.53 -51.95 37.34
CA GLY A 678 32.93 -51.50 37.33
C GLY A 678 33.79 -52.12 36.22
N SER A 679 33.24 -52.98 35.36
CA SER A 679 33.91 -53.47 34.16
C SER A 679 34.11 -52.33 33.14
N ILE A 680 35.17 -52.39 32.33
CA ILE A 680 35.54 -51.36 31.35
C ILE A 680 35.99 -52.01 30.03
N TYR A 681 35.54 -51.49 28.89
CA TYR A 681 36.08 -51.79 27.55
C TYR A 681 36.61 -50.51 26.89
N ILE A 682 37.79 -50.57 26.28
CA ILE A 682 38.39 -49.48 25.50
C ILE A 682 38.81 -50.05 24.14
N GLY A 683 38.25 -49.55 23.03
CA GLY A 683 38.58 -50.07 21.70
C GLY A 683 37.68 -49.57 20.57
N ASP A 684 37.76 -50.24 19.42
CA ASP A 684 37.00 -49.88 18.21
C ASP A 684 35.53 -50.31 18.27
N PHE A 685 34.66 -49.44 17.73
CA PHE A 685 33.24 -49.69 17.51
C PHE A 685 32.87 -49.50 16.03
N ILE A 686 31.96 -50.32 15.51
CA ILE A 686 31.26 -50.07 14.25
C ILE A 686 29.77 -50.36 14.43
N ALA A 687 28.92 -49.41 14.02
CA ALA A 687 27.46 -49.51 14.04
C ALA A 687 26.83 -49.82 15.43
N GLY A 688 27.58 -49.66 16.52
CA GLY A 688 27.18 -50.05 17.87
C GLY A 688 27.98 -51.22 18.44
N GLU A 689 28.53 -52.11 17.62
CA GLU A 689 29.22 -53.33 18.03
C GLU A 689 30.71 -53.10 18.31
N ARG A 690 31.28 -53.84 19.28
CA ARG A 690 32.73 -53.88 19.52
C ARG A 690 33.41 -54.66 18.40
N THR A 691 34.52 -54.14 17.89
CA THR A 691 35.24 -54.67 16.73
C THR A 691 36.73 -54.28 16.82
N GLY A 692 37.50 -54.50 15.76
CA GLY A 692 38.88 -54.00 15.64
C GLY A 692 39.75 -54.48 16.79
N ASN A 693 40.55 -53.59 17.38
CA ASN A 693 41.34 -53.89 18.58
C ASN A 693 40.65 -53.32 19.82
N GLY A 694 40.74 -54.03 20.95
CA GLY A 694 40.23 -53.53 22.22
C GLY A 694 40.80 -54.22 23.46
N VAL A 695 40.60 -53.54 24.59
CA VAL A 695 40.97 -53.98 25.93
C VAL A 695 39.71 -54.02 26.79
N GLU A 696 39.41 -55.16 27.40
CA GLU A 696 38.29 -55.35 28.32
C GLU A 696 38.82 -55.77 29.68
N THR A 697 38.49 -55.03 30.73
CA THR A 697 38.86 -55.33 32.11
C THR A 697 37.56 -55.53 32.88
N TRP A 698 37.35 -56.72 33.44
CA TRP A 698 36.15 -57.01 34.22
C TRP A 698 36.33 -56.61 35.68
N ALA A 699 35.22 -56.35 36.37
CA ALA A 699 35.18 -56.04 37.81
C ALA A 699 35.87 -57.10 38.70
N SER A 700 36.05 -58.32 38.20
CA SER A 700 36.80 -59.41 38.84
C SER A 700 38.33 -59.27 38.78
N GLY A 701 38.87 -58.29 38.05
CA GLY A 701 40.31 -58.14 37.79
C GLY A 701 40.83 -58.95 36.60
N GLN A 702 39.97 -59.72 35.93
CA GLN A 702 40.30 -60.35 34.64
C GLN A 702 40.48 -59.26 33.56
N LYS A 703 41.39 -59.47 32.59
CA LYS A 703 41.64 -58.57 31.45
C LYS A 703 41.72 -59.37 30.14
N TYR A 704 41.07 -58.93 29.07
CA TYR A 704 41.35 -59.33 27.69
C TYR A 704 41.96 -58.16 26.92
N GLU A 705 42.92 -58.45 26.04
CA GLU A 705 43.57 -57.48 25.16
C GLU A 705 43.84 -58.15 23.81
N GLY A 706 43.13 -57.72 22.77
CA GLY A 706 43.13 -58.41 21.49
C GLY A 706 42.06 -57.91 20.52
N GLN A 707 41.76 -58.73 19.53
CA GLN A 707 40.83 -58.40 18.46
C GLN A 707 39.37 -58.78 18.79
N TYR A 708 38.43 -58.02 18.22
CA TYR A 708 36.99 -58.21 18.37
C TYR A 708 36.29 -58.27 17.02
N ARG A 709 35.20 -59.03 16.95
CA ARG A 709 34.26 -59.04 15.83
C ARG A 709 32.85 -59.30 16.38
N ASN A 710 31.89 -58.45 16.00
CA ASN A 710 30.48 -58.55 16.43
C ASN A 710 30.34 -58.71 17.97
N SER A 711 31.07 -57.87 18.72
CA SER A 711 31.12 -57.88 20.18
C SER A 711 31.68 -59.14 20.87
N GLN A 712 32.30 -60.06 20.13
CA GLN A 712 32.97 -61.26 20.64
C GLN A 712 34.49 -61.22 20.37
N PHE A 713 35.30 -61.91 21.20
CA PHE A 713 36.73 -62.09 20.93
C PHE A 713 36.95 -62.80 19.60
N HIS A 714 37.88 -62.32 18.80
CA HIS A 714 38.23 -62.90 17.51
C HIS A 714 39.70 -62.61 17.16
N GLY A 715 40.34 -63.40 16.32
CA GLY A 715 41.74 -63.19 15.92
C GLY A 715 42.68 -63.30 17.11
N SER A 716 43.82 -62.61 17.06
CA SER A 716 44.84 -62.69 18.10
C SER A 716 44.43 -61.93 19.37
N GLY A 717 44.62 -62.53 20.54
CA GLY A 717 44.37 -61.87 21.82
C GLY A 717 44.89 -62.61 23.04
N THR A 718 45.09 -61.85 24.12
CA THR A 718 45.58 -62.30 25.42
C THR A 718 44.49 -62.15 26.47
N LEU A 719 44.13 -63.26 27.13
CA LEU A 719 43.26 -63.26 28.32
C LEU A 719 44.10 -63.47 29.58
N THR A 720 44.19 -62.44 30.42
CA THR A 720 44.74 -62.50 31.77
C THR A 720 43.62 -62.74 32.78
N ARG A 721 43.73 -63.79 33.59
CA ARG A 721 42.80 -64.08 34.69
C ARG A 721 43.12 -63.25 35.93
N ALA A 722 42.17 -63.22 36.88
CA ALA A 722 42.32 -62.51 38.16
C ALA A 722 43.47 -63.04 39.05
N ASP A 723 43.94 -64.27 38.81
CA ASP A 723 45.13 -64.86 39.45
C ASP A 723 46.46 -64.47 38.77
N GLY A 724 46.40 -63.64 37.72
CA GLY A 724 47.54 -63.21 36.91
C GLY A 724 47.94 -64.19 35.79
N THR A 725 47.30 -65.37 35.68
CA THR A 725 47.65 -66.35 34.64
C THR A 725 47.13 -65.90 33.26
N THR A 726 47.97 -66.04 32.23
CA THR A 726 47.69 -65.54 30.87
C THR A 726 47.46 -66.68 29.87
N ARG A 727 46.45 -66.54 29.01
CA ARG A 727 46.26 -67.33 27.79
C ARG A 727 46.36 -66.41 26.57
N MET A 728 47.47 -66.49 25.86
CA MET A 728 47.65 -65.92 24.52
C MET A 728 47.16 -66.93 23.47
N GLY A 729 46.57 -66.47 22.38
CA GLY A 729 46.19 -67.34 21.26
C GLY A 729 45.25 -66.68 20.26
N GLU A 730 44.79 -67.47 19.29
CA GLU A 730 43.74 -67.09 18.34
C GLU A 730 42.35 -67.40 18.93
N TRP A 731 41.38 -66.56 18.58
CA TRP A 731 40.01 -66.63 19.06
C TRP A 731 39.01 -66.62 17.89
N ASN A 732 37.90 -67.33 18.06
CA ASN A 732 36.79 -67.31 17.12
C ASN A 732 35.46 -67.28 17.90
N ASN A 733 34.69 -66.21 17.72
CA ASN A 733 33.38 -66.02 18.31
C ASN A 733 33.36 -66.19 19.86
N GLY A 734 34.38 -65.64 20.53
CA GLY A 734 34.52 -65.68 21.99
C GLY A 734 35.16 -66.96 22.55
N GLN A 735 35.34 -68.01 21.74
CA GLN A 735 36.07 -69.21 22.15
C GLN A 735 37.51 -69.17 21.62
N PRO A 736 38.50 -69.64 22.39
CA PRO A 736 39.86 -69.78 21.89
C PRO A 736 39.97 -71.02 21.01
N CYS A 737 40.78 -70.91 19.95
CA CYS A 737 41.09 -72.02 19.05
C CYS A 737 42.04 -73.05 19.70
#